data_AF-A0A445ADE4-F1
#
_entry.id   AF-A0A445ADE4-F1
#
_cell.length_a   1.000
_cell.length_b   1.000
_cell.length_c   1.000
_cell.angle_alpha   90.00
_cell.angle_beta   90.00
_cell.angle_gamma   90.00
#
_symmetry.space_group_name_H-M   'P 1'
#
loop_
_entity.id
_entity.type
_entity.pdbx_description
1 polymer ?
#
loop_
_entity_poly.entity_id
_entity_poly.type
_entity_poly.pdbx_seq_one_letter_code
_entity_poly.pdbx_strand_id
1 'polypeptide(L)'
;MATQEPQDPQPTPTPTPTLTPLIKRENPSHPQPPQPLIVTQPVATAAPRASHRLSSLNPSLPSLSLCRALCLSVAASLLLAMYRRRRFSTPRRGSSSPLLHSSSWVVAASPFLVDVVSASLLLCFSFSVLIIQTSEAQICLPKKHASLFLFGDSFFDNGNNNYINTTTLYQANYPPYGETLFKYPSGRFSDGRMIPDFIAELAKLPLLPPYLHPGNPDFTYGVNFASGGSGALLQTAQGYVIDLHTQVKYFKNVKKILREKIGDEEVEALLKRSVYFFNVGGNDYRGLLNVTNSTVRLLPIDKQQFVGFVIGNLTNAIKEIYEQGGRKFGFLNVGPIGCSPSIRILKNNGSTCFDEISAVARLHNIQLSKMTLKLKKQLNGFKYSVHDFYVSLSQVVTYPSKYGYKGGSGACCGSGPYRGEYTCGGNKGIKEYELCQNPNDYVFFDSHHPSDKACEYFAQLIWNGNYTFNKPSNLNQLFQFYSVLIIQTSEAQICLPKKHSSLFIFGDSLFDNGNNNYINTTTSYQANYPPYGKTLFKYPSGRFSDGRMIPDIIAELAKLPLLPPYLHPENPDFTNGVNFASGGSGALLQTAQGYVIDLHTQVKYFKNVKKILREKIGEEEAEALLKRSVYFLSVGSNDYGELLNVTNSTVSLLPVDKQQFVGFVIGNLTNAIKEIYEQGGRKFGFVNVGPIGCSPSVRILKNNGSTCFDEISAVARLHNIQLSKMTLKLKKQLNGFKYSVHDFYASLSQVVTYPSKYGFKGGSGGCCGSGPYRGEDTCGGNKGIKEYELCHNPNDYVFFDSHHPSDKACQHFAHLIWNGNYTFNKPYNLSKLFQL
;
A
#
# COMPACT_ATOMS: atom_id res chain seq x y z
N MET A 1 -24.34 28.41 62.94
CA MET A 1 -25.62 29.01 62.52
C MET A 1 -25.34 29.58 61.12
N ALA A 2 -25.75 28.97 60.00
CA ALA A 2 -27.12 28.55 59.60
C ALA A 2 -28.09 29.76 59.68
N THR A 3 -28.83 30.19 58.65
CA THR A 3 -29.12 29.64 57.30
C THR A 3 -29.00 30.77 56.23
N GLN A 4 -29.33 30.70 54.92
CA GLN A 4 -29.91 29.66 54.03
C GLN A 4 -29.59 29.99 52.55
N GLU A 5 -29.79 29.05 51.62
CA GLU A 5 -29.95 29.29 50.17
C GLU A 5 -31.23 28.59 49.64
N PRO A 6 -31.79 28.98 48.47
CA PRO A 6 -33.12 28.57 48.03
C PRO A 6 -33.20 27.15 47.43
N GLN A 7 -34.39 26.55 47.47
CA GLN A 7 -34.66 25.22 46.91
C GLN A 7 -35.07 25.27 45.42
N ASP A 8 -34.55 24.33 44.64
CA ASP A 8 -35.03 24.03 43.28
C ASP A 8 -36.41 23.32 43.28
N PRO A 9 -37.24 23.49 42.23
CA PRO A 9 -38.57 22.90 42.14
C PRO A 9 -38.56 21.42 41.71
N GLN A 10 -39.44 20.60 42.30
CA GLN A 10 -39.64 19.21 41.89
C GLN A 10 -40.47 19.06 40.60
N PRO A 11 -40.21 18.03 39.77
CA PRO A 11 -41.01 17.72 38.59
C PRO A 11 -42.27 16.90 38.91
N THR A 12 -43.39 17.25 38.28
CA THR A 12 -44.69 16.55 38.35
C THR A 12 -44.76 15.30 37.46
N PRO A 13 -45.41 14.19 37.89
CA PRO A 13 -45.50 12.95 37.11
C PRO A 13 -46.86 12.74 36.41
N THR A 14 -46.86 12.27 35.14
CA THR A 14 -48.06 11.81 34.38
C THR A 14 -47.62 11.10 33.07
N PRO A 15 -48.40 10.17 32.46
CA PRO A 15 -48.68 8.84 33.00
C PRO A 15 -48.49 7.68 31.97
N THR A 16 -48.50 6.44 32.45
CA THR A 16 -48.44 5.20 31.64
C THR A 16 -49.80 4.83 31.04
N PRO A 17 -49.86 4.18 29.86
CA PRO A 17 -51.00 3.36 29.46
C PRO A 17 -50.64 1.88 29.26
N THR A 18 -51.39 0.99 29.90
CA THR A 18 -51.32 -0.48 29.73
C THR A 18 -52.51 -1.03 28.93
N LEU A 19 -52.22 -1.94 27.99
CA LEU A 19 -52.90 -3.20 27.60
C LEU A 19 -54.31 -3.47 28.20
N THR A 20 -55.31 -4.08 27.54
CA THR A 20 -55.35 -5.32 26.70
C THR A 20 -56.80 -5.49 26.09
N PRO A 21 -57.36 -6.69 25.74
CA PRO A 21 -57.15 -7.62 24.60
C PRO A 21 -58.44 -7.90 23.73
N LEU A 22 -58.35 -8.79 22.72
CA LEU A 22 -59.36 -9.77 22.19
C LEU A 22 -58.75 -10.44 20.91
N ILE A 23 -58.43 -11.75 20.77
CA ILE A 23 -59.22 -13.02 20.75
C ILE A 23 -60.11 -13.13 19.48
N LYS A 24 -60.15 -14.19 18.64
CA LYS A 24 -59.44 -15.50 18.47
C LYS A 24 -59.78 -16.17 17.10
N ARG A 25 -58.96 -17.13 16.62
CA ARG A 25 -59.25 -18.47 15.99
C ARG A 25 -58.13 -18.87 14.98
N GLU A 26 -57.24 -19.81 15.28
CA GLU A 26 -57.33 -21.30 15.18
C GLU A 26 -57.12 -21.81 13.72
N ASN A 27 -55.93 -22.25 13.26
CA ASN A 27 -55.16 -23.55 13.41
C ASN A 27 -55.77 -24.78 12.66
N PRO A 28 -55.04 -25.88 12.28
CA PRO A 28 -53.71 -26.38 12.76
C PRO A 28 -52.72 -27.12 11.76
N SER A 29 -51.54 -27.54 12.28
CA SER A 29 -50.68 -28.76 11.99
C SER A 29 -50.02 -29.01 10.60
N HIS A 30 -48.71 -29.28 10.37
CA HIS A 30 -47.65 -30.23 10.92
C HIS A 30 -47.53 -31.60 10.15
N PRO A 31 -46.42 -32.41 10.19
CA PRO A 31 -45.02 -32.16 9.70
C PRO A 31 -44.21 -33.37 9.05
N GLN A 32 -43.09 -33.12 8.31
CA GLN A 32 -41.87 -33.99 8.07
C GLN A 32 -41.98 -35.41 7.38
N PRO A 33 -40.88 -36.20 7.09
CA PRO A 33 -39.58 -35.95 6.40
C PRO A 33 -39.27 -36.89 5.14
N PRO A 34 -38.15 -37.65 4.88
CA PRO A 34 -37.30 -37.46 3.67
C PRO A 34 -36.89 -38.68 2.75
N GLN A 35 -36.30 -38.38 1.56
CA GLN A 35 -35.45 -39.24 0.65
C GLN A 35 -36.11 -40.45 -0.09
N PRO A 36 -35.50 -41.13 -1.13
CA PRO A 36 -34.08 -41.21 -1.60
C PRO A 36 -33.81 -41.18 -3.14
N LEU A 37 -32.61 -41.64 -3.57
CA LEU A 37 -31.99 -41.64 -4.93
C LEU A 37 -32.56 -42.65 -5.96
N ILE A 38 -32.25 -42.42 -7.26
CA ILE A 38 -31.67 -43.35 -8.31
C ILE A 38 -31.62 -42.56 -9.65
N VAL A 39 -30.47 -42.15 -10.22
CA VAL A 39 -29.47 -42.89 -11.04
C VAL A 39 -29.96 -43.43 -12.39
N THR A 40 -29.62 -42.75 -13.49
CA THR A 40 -29.07 -43.34 -14.75
C THR A 40 -28.26 -42.28 -15.55
N GLN A 41 -27.14 -42.72 -16.14
CA GLN A 41 -26.34 -42.01 -17.17
C GLN A 41 -26.63 -42.68 -18.55
N PRO A 42 -25.89 -42.43 -19.67
CA PRO A 42 -24.96 -41.33 -20.05
C PRO A 42 -25.27 -40.72 -21.45
N VAL A 43 -24.43 -39.78 -21.94
CA VAL A 43 -23.70 -39.82 -23.25
C VAL A 43 -23.39 -38.42 -23.86
N ALA A 44 -22.09 -38.16 -24.00
CA ALA A 44 -21.36 -37.37 -25.01
C ALA A 44 -21.56 -35.84 -25.25
N THR A 45 -20.43 -35.11 -25.06
CA THR A 45 -19.81 -34.07 -25.94
C THR A 45 -20.68 -32.94 -26.53
N ALA A 46 -20.35 -31.65 -26.38
CA ALA A 46 -19.14 -31.03 -26.96
C ALA A 46 -18.91 -29.54 -26.53
N ALA A 47 -17.61 -29.18 -26.46
CA ALA A 47 -16.94 -27.87 -26.70
C ALA A 47 -17.49 -26.50 -26.15
N PRO A 48 -16.61 -25.65 -25.55
CA PRO A 48 -16.96 -24.28 -25.14
C PRO A 48 -16.86 -23.25 -26.29
N ARG A 49 -17.62 -22.15 -26.19
CA ARG A 49 -17.62 -21.06 -27.18
C ARG A 49 -16.38 -20.16 -27.10
N ALA A 50 -15.55 -20.28 -28.14
CA ALA A 50 -14.91 -19.20 -28.90
C ALA A 50 -14.37 -17.96 -28.15
N SER A 51 -13.05 -17.94 -27.99
CA SER A 51 -12.26 -16.69 -27.89
C SER A 51 -12.38 -15.86 -29.18
N HIS A 52 -12.82 -14.60 -29.11
CA HIS A 52 -12.72 -13.68 -30.24
C HIS A 52 -11.26 -13.25 -30.48
N ARG A 53 -10.62 -13.85 -31.50
CA ARG A 53 -9.51 -13.20 -32.19
C ARG A 53 -10.07 -12.08 -33.07
N LEU A 54 -9.55 -10.87 -32.92
CA LEU A 54 -9.58 -9.87 -33.98
C LEU A 54 -8.15 -9.41 -34.25
N SER A 55 -7.70 -9.69 -35.46
CA SER A 55 -6.40 -9.34 -35.98
C SER A 55 -6.30 -7.84 -36.26
N SER A 56 -5.24 -7.20 -35.77
CA SER A 56 -4.68 -6.00 -36.39
C SER A 56 -3.21 -6.25 -36.70
N LEU A 57 -2.80 -5.95 -37.94
CA LEU A 57 -1.41 -6.05 -38.35
C LEU A 57 -0.61 -4.92 -37.69
N ASN A 58 0.63 -5.22 -37.27
CA ASN A 58 1.61 -4.19 -36.96
C ASN A 58 3.00 -4.62 -37.50
N PRO A 59 3.57 -3.92 -38.49
CA PRO A 59 4.83 -4.32 -39.13
C PRO A 59 6.04 -3.55 -38.55
N SER A 60 6.95 -4.21 -37.83
CA SER A 60 8.38 -3.81 -37.72
C SER A 60 9.20 -4.69 -36.77
N LEU A 61 10.25 -5.35 -37.30
CA LEU A 61 11.65 -5.30 -36.82
C LEU A 61 12.51 -6.47 -37.38
N PRO A 62 13.31 -6.23 -38.44
CA PRO A 62 14.29 -7.19 -38.96
C PRO A 62 15.73 -6.76 -38.63
N SER A 63 16.13 -6.74 -37.35
CA SER A 63 17.46 -6.24 -36.94
C SER A 63 18.57 -7.30 -36.96
N LEU A 64 18.31 -8.54 -36.49
CA LEU A 64 19.32 -9.61 -36.50
C LEU A 64 19.59 -10.19 -37.90
N SER A 65 18.61 -10.18 -38.82
CA SER A 65 18.81 -10.65 -40.19
C SER A 65 19.69 -9.70 -41.00
N LEU A 66 19.53 -8.39 -40.81
CA LEU A 66 20.29 -7.37 -41.56
C LEU A 66 21.79 -7.42 -41.23
N CYS A 67 22.14 -7.61 -39.95
CA CYS A 67 23.54 -7.68 -39.53
C CYS A 67 24.23 -8.95 -40.05
N ARG A 68 23.55 -10.11 -40.02
CA ARG A 68 24.02 -11.34 -40.70
C ARG A 68 24.16 -11.16 -42.22
N ALA A 69 23.19 -10.51 -42.86
CA ALA A 69 23.22 -10.27 -44.30
C ALA A 69 24.37 -9.35 -44.72
N LEU A 70 24.69 -8.31 -43.93
CA LEU A 70 25.84 -7.42 -44.14
C LEU A 70 27.18 -8.14 -43.96
N CYS A 71 27.35 -8.95 -42.90
CA CYS A 71 28.58 -9.74 -42.74
C CYS A 71 28.78 -10.75 -43.87
N LEU A 72 27.70 -11.41 -44.31
CA LEU A 72 27.74 -12.36 -45.42
C LEU A 72 27.98 -11.67 -46.78
N SER A 73 27.44 -10.47 -47.00
CA SER A 73 27.69 -9.73 -48.25
C SER A 73 29.14 -9.23 -48.34
N VAL A 74 29.71 -8.72 -47.25
CA VAL A 74 31.13 -8.31 -47.20
C VAL A 74 32.06 -9.51 -47.42
N ALA A 75 31.79 -10.67 -46.79
CA ALA A 75 32.55 -11.89 -47.02
C ALA A 75 32.44 -12.38 -48.48
N ALA A 76 31.24 -12.34 -49.08
CA ALA A 76 31.02 -12.70 -50.47
C ALA A 76 31.71 -11.74 -51.46
N SER A 77 31.70 -10.43 -51.19
CA SER A 77 32.40 -9.42 -52.00
C SER A 77 33.93 -9.60 -51.96
N LEU A 78 34.50 -9.92 -50.79
CA LEU A 78 35.93 -10.23 -50.65
C LEU A 78 36.31 -11.51 -51.42
N LEU A 79 35.51 -12.57 -51.32
CA LEU A 79 35.71 -13.81 -52.08
C LEU A 79 35.59 -13.59 -53.59
N LEU A 80 34.63 -12.79 -54.07
CA LEU A 80 34.52 -12.42 -55.49
C LEU A 80 35.73 -11.60 -55.98
N ALA A 81 36.25 -10.68 -55.16
CA ALA A 81 37.43 -9.88 -55.51
C ALA A 81 38.69 -10.77 -55.63
N MET A 82 38.87 -11.73 -54.73
CA MET A 82 39.95 -12.72 -54.80
C MET A 82 39.80 -13.66 -56.01
N TYR A 83 38.57 -14.09 -56.34
CA TYR A 83 38.30 -14.97 -57.48
C TYR A 83 38.51 -14.26 -58.83
N ARG A 84 38.10 -12.99 -58.97
CA ARG A 84 38.30 -12.20 -60.20
C ARG A 84 39.78 -11.93 -60.52
N ARG A 85 40.64 -11.76 -59.52
CA ARG A 85 42.10 -11.59 -59.74
C ARG A 85 42.80 -12.86 -60.26
N ARG A 86 42.21 -14.06 -60.09
CA ARG A 86 42.77 -15.33 -60.59
C ARG A 86 42.50 -15.63 -62.08
N ARG A 87 41.69 -14.82 -62.79
CA ARG A 87 41.23 -15.12 -64.16
C ARG A 87 41.96 -14.38 -65.30
N PHE A 88 42.92 -13.50 -65.00
CA PHE A 88 43.68 -12.74 -66.00
C PHE A 88 45.18 -13.09 -65.97
N SER A 89 45.50 -14.32 -66.36
CA SER A 89 46.89 -14.74 -66.67
C SER A 89 46.91 -16.01 -67.54
N THR A 90 46.69 -15.85 -68.84
CA THR A 90 46.88 -16.91 -69.85
C THR A 90 48.09 -16.58 -70.74
N PRO A 91 49.14 -17.44 -70.77
CA PRO A 91 50.21 -17.33 -71.77
C PRO A 91 49.94 -18.25 -72.98
N ARG A 92 50.35 -17.82 -74.18
CA ARG A 92 50.44 -18.68 -75.39
C ARG A 92 51.91 -19.07 -75.64
N ARG A 93 52.13 -20.36 -75.91
CA ARG A 93 53.22 -21.02 -76.68
C ARG A 93 54.66 -20.46 -76.61
N GLY A 94 55.62 -21.31 -76.22
CA GLY A 94 57.04 -21.11 -76.50
C GLY A 94 57.92 -22.25 -75.95
N SER A 95 58.74 -22.85 -76.79
CA SER A 95 59.60 -24.04 -76.63
C SER A 95 60.63 -24.10 -75.49
N SER A 96 61.17 -25.32 -75.31
CA SER A 96 62.46 -25.71 -74.68
C SER A 96 62.55 -25.78 -73.15
N SER A 97 63.47 -26.64 -72.69
CA SER A 97 63.49 -27.31 -71.38
C SER A 97 64.66 -26.81 -70.49
N PRO A 98 64.92 -27.43 -69.33
CA PRO A 98 64.78 -26.77 -68.03
C PRO A 98 66.11 -26.26 -67.45
N LEU A 99 66.05 -25.33 -66.50
CA LEU A 99 67.04 -25.21 -65.41
C LEU A 99 66.49 -24.35 -64.25
N LEU A 100 67.00 -24.59 -63.05
CA LEU A 100 66.55 -23.95 -61.81
C LEU A 100 66.96 -22.47 -61.78
N HIS A 101 66.10 -21.61 -61.22
CA HIS A 101 66.54 -20.69 -60.15
C HIS A 101 65.36 -20.12 -59.35
N SER A 102 65.65 -19.82 -58.08
CA SER A 102 64.77 -19.24 -57.07
C SER A 102 64.07 -17.95 -57.49
N SER A 103 62.75 -17.86 -57.26
CA SER A 103 62.00 -16.59 -57.28
C SER A 103 61.23 -16.38 -55.98
N SER A 104 61.68 -15.42 -55.18
CA SER A 104 60.95 -14.92 -54.01
C SER A 104 59.76 -14.10 -54.46
N TRP A 105 58.57 -14.70 -54.49
CA TRP A 105 57.32 -13.98 -54.72
C TRP A 105 56.86 -13.28 -53.44
N VAL A 106 57.48 -12.13 -53.14
CA VAL A 106 56.93 -11.18 -52.15
C VAL A 106 55.64 -10.62 -52.72
N VAL A 107 54.51 -11.20 -52.30
CA VAL A 107 53.18 -10.66 -52.60
C VAL A 107 53.02 -9.35 -51.84
N ALA A 108 53.28 -8.23 -52.52
CA ALA A 108 52.99 -6.91 -52.01
C ALA A 108 51.46 -6.75 -51.86
N ALA A 109 50.94 -7.09 -50.68
CA ALA A 109 49.66 -6.60 -50.24
C ALA A 109 49.71 -5.07 -50.26
N SER A 110 48.75 -4.40 -50.89
CA SER A 110 48.72 -2.93 -50.89
C SER A 110 48.65 -2.45 -49.43
N PRO A 111 49.45 -1.46 -49.01
CA PRO A 111 49.49 -0.98 -47.61
C PRO A 111 48.09 -0.75 -47.04
N PHE A 112 47.24 -0.11 -47.85
CA PHE A 112 45.83 0.14 -47.58
C PHE A 112 44.99 -1.07 -47.12
N LEU A 113 45.29 -2.30 -47.59
CA LEU A 113 44.57 -3.50 -47.16
C LEU A 113 45.09 -4.02 -45.82
N VAL A 114 46.40 -3.91 -45.58
CA VAL A 114 47.04 -4.27 -44.30
C VAL A 114 46.58 -3.29 -43.23
N ASP A 115 46.51 -1.99 -43.54
CA ASP A 115 46.05 -0.95 -42.62
C ASP A 115 44.58 -1.11 -42.26
N VAL A 116 43.70 -1.41 -43.22
CA VAL A 116 42.26 -1.63 -42.96
C VAL A 116 42.02 -2.91 -42.15
N VAL A 117 42.74 -4.01 -42.41
CA VAL A 117 42.62 -5.24 -41.62
C VAL A 117 43.21 -5.05 -40.21
N SER A 118 44.35 -4.38 -40.09
CA SER A 118 44.96 -4.05 -38.80
C SER A 118 44.07 -3.11 -37.97
N ALA A 119 43.48 -2.08 -38.56
CA ALA A 119 42.54 -1.18 -37.89
C ALA A 119 41.26 -1.92 -37.47
N SER A 120 40.75 -2.84 -38.30
CA SER A 120 39.59 -3.67 -37.97
C SER A 120 39.87 -4.65 -36.83
N LEU A 121 41.06 -5.27 -36.82
CA LEU A 121 41.52 -6.14 -35.74
C LEU A 121 41.78 -5.35 -34.45
N LEU A 122 42.38 -4.16 -34.52
CA LEU A 122 42.56 -3.26 -33.39
C LEU A 122 41.22 -2.76 -32.83
N LEU A 123 40.23 -2.45 -33.66
CA LEU A 123 38.88 -2.10 -33.22
C LEU A 123 38.19 -3.29 -32.54
N CYS A 124 38.26 -4.49 -33.12
CA CYS A 124 37.72 -5.70 -32.51
C CYS A 124 38.43 -6.07 -31.20
N PHE A 125 39.75 -5.91 -31.12
CA PHE A 125 40.53 -6.17 -29.91
C PHE A 125 40.27 -5.10 -28.85
N SER A 126 40.12 -3.84 -29.24
CA SER A 126 39.69 -2.75 -28.33
C SER A 126 38.29 -3.01 -27.78
N PHE A 127 37.34 -3.42 -28.62
CA PHE A 127 36.00 -3.85 -28.18
C PHE A 127 36.07 -5.06 -27.24
N SER A 128 36.92 -6.05 -27.56
CA SER A 128 37.10 -7.25 -26.74
C SER A 128 37.71 -6.92 -25.37
N VAL A 129 38.72 -6.03 -25.33
CA VAL A 129 39.35 -5.58 -24.08
C VAL A 129 38.40 -4.70 -23.27
N LEU A 130 37.58 -3.84 -23.90
CA LEU A 130 36.50 -3.12 -23.19
C LEU A 130 35.44 -4.08 -22.61
N ILE A 131 35.10 -5.17 -23.31
CA ILE A 131 34.15 -6.18 -22.83
C ILE A 131 34.75 -7.03 -21.70
N ILE A 132 36.06 -7.31 -21.73
CA ILE A 132 36.75 -8.14 -20.73
C ILE A 132 37.14 -7.34 -19.47
N GLN A 133 37.44 -6.04 -19.61
CA GLN A 133 37.64 -5.14 -18.45
C GLN A 133 36.34 -4.73 -17.74
N THR A 134 35.17 -5.14 -18.24
CA THR A 134 33.89 -5.09 -17.49
C THR A 134 33.54 -6.43 -16.85
N SER A 135 34.51 -7.10 -16.23
CA SER A 135 34.26 -8.12 -15.21
C SER A 135 34.38 -7.48 -13.82
N GLU A 136 33.41 -7.77 -12.94
CA GLU A 136 33.16 -7.08 -11.64
C GLU A 136 32.65 -5.63 -11.70
N ALA A 137 32.29 -5.10 -12.88
CA ALA A 137 31.39 -3.95 -12.95
C ALA A 137 29.98 -4.36 -12.47
N GLN A 138 29.64 -4.05 -11.22
CA GLN A 138 28.33 -4.32 -10.63
C GLN A 138 27.23 -3.49 -11.32
N ILE A 139 26.61 -4.03 -12.39
CA ILE A 139 25.43 -3.42 -13.01
C ILE A 139 24.21 -3.62 -12.11
N CYS A 140 24.09 -2.74 -11.12
CA CYS A 140 22.84 -2.44 -10.43
C CYS A 140 22.67 -0.92 -10.42
N LEU A 141 22.35 -0.35 -11.58
CA LEU A 141 21.83 1.03 -11.62
C LEU A 141 20.53 1.06 -10.80
N PRO A 142 20.32 2.03 -9.89
CA PRO A 142 19.04 2.20 -9.24
C PRO A 142 17.95 2.34 -10.29
N LYS A 143 16.79 1.68 -10.11
CA LYS A 143 15.64 1.87 -10.98
C LYS A 143 15.17 3.32 -10.78
N LYS A 144 15.61 4.24 -11.64
CA LYS A 144 15.29 5.68 -11.57
C LYS A 144 13.81 5.90 -11.91
N HIS A 145 12.90 5.57 -11.00
CA HIS A 145 11.47 5.83 -11.16
C HIS A 145 11.18 7.33 -11.00
N ALA A 146 10.26 7.88 -11.78
CA ALA A 146 9.77 9.23 -11.55
C ALA A 146 8.72 9.19 -10.43
N SER A 147 8.94 9.92 -9.34
CA SER A 147 7.91 10.13 -8.31
C SER A 147 6.77 11.01 -8.85
N LEU A 148 5.62 10.96 -8.22
CA LEU A 148 4.49 11.86 -8.49
C LEU A 148 4.15 12.68 -7.25
N PHE A 149 4.27 14.01 -7.33
CA PHE A 149 3.87 14.93 -6.27
C PHE A 149 2.60 15.66 -6.69
N LEU A 150 1.54 15.58 -5.86
CA LEU A 150 0.23 16.13 -6.19
C LEU A 150 -0.04 17.40 -5.37
N PHE A 151 -0.55 18.44 -6.03
CA PHE A 151 -0.95 19.70 -5.43
C PHE A 151 -2.32 20.06 -5.96
N GLY A 152 -3.23 20.52 -5.10
CA GLY A 152 -4.58 20.81 -5.58
C GLY A 152 -5.66 20.96 -4.55
N ASP A 153 -6.88 20.82 -5.05
CA ASP A 153 -8.13 20.87 -4.28
C ASP A 153 -8.80 19.49 -4.17
N SER A 154 -10.13 19.45 -3.95
CA SER A 154 -10.91 18.23 -3.76
C SER A 154 -10.91 17.27 -4.95
N PHE A 155 -10.57 17.72 -6.16
CA PHE A 155 -10.36 16.80 -7.29
C PHE A 155 -9.16 15.87 -7.07
N PHE A 156 -8.18 16.30 -6.27
CA PHE A 156 -6.95 15.56 -5.99
C PHE A 156 -6.82 15.11 -4.52
N ASP A 157 -7.52 15.72 -3.55
CA ASP A 157 -7.40 15.38 -2.12
C ASP A 157 -7.84 13.95 -1.79
N ASN A 158 -6.89 13.13 -1.34
CA ASN A 158 -7.08 11.73 -0.98
C ASN A 158 -7.27 11.50 0.53
N GLY A 159 -7.48 12.57 1.32
CA GLY A 159 -7.75 12.50 2.75
C GLY A 159 -6.87 13.40 3.62
N ASN A 160 -6.15 14.39 3.09
CA ASN A 160 -5.42 15.35 3.93
C ASN A 160 -6.40 16.11 4.84
N ASN A 161 -7.61 16.41 4.35
CA ASN A 161 -8.64 17.08 5.13
C ASN A 161 -9.22 16.24 6.28
N ASN A 162 -8.85 14.96 6.40
CA ASN A 162 -9.19 14.12 7.55
C ASN A 162 -8.34 14.47 8.79
N TYR A 163 -7.22 15.16 8.61
CA TYR A 163 -6.19 15.41 9.64
C TYR A 163 -6.05 16.88 10.05
N ILE A 164 -6.96 17.74 9.60
CA ILE A 164 -7.01 19.17 9.96
C ILE A 164 -8.36 19.48 10.62
N ASN A 165 -8.41 20.54 11.44
CA ASN A 165 -9.68 21.04 11.95
C ASN A 165 -10.43 21.75 10.81
N THR A 166 -11.49 21.13 10.31
CA THR A 166 -12.29 21.64 9.18
C THR A 166 -13.76 21.25 9.32
N THR A 167 -14.58 21.56 8.31
CA THR A 167 -16.01 21.23 8.28
C THR A 167 -16.31 20.11 7.29
N THR A 168 -17.48 19.48 7.42
CA THR A 168 -17.93 18.42 6.49
C THR A 168 -18.16 18.92 5.05
N LEU A 169 -18.17 20.24 4.81
CA LEU A 169 -18.14 20.82 3.46
C LEU A 169 -16.83 20.54 2.71
N TYR A 170 -15.74 20.30 3.44
CA TYR A 170 -14.41 20.08 2.90
C TYR A 170 -13.87 18.67 3.23
N GLN A 171 -14.74 17.72 3.56
CA GLN A 171 -14.37 16.34 3.86
C GLN A 171 -15.23 15.34 3.09
N ALA A 172 -14.66 14.17 2.81
CA ALA A 172 -15.30 13.01 2.20
C ALA A 172 -14.94 11.70 2.95
N ASN A 173 -14.78 11.80 4.28
CA ASN A 173 -14.42 10.71 5.19
C ASN A 173 -15.65 10.03 5.84
N TYR A 174 -16.80 10.10 5.18
CA TYR A 174 -18.05 9.46 5.59
C TYR A 174 -18.75 8.79 4.38
N PRO A 175 -19.57 7.75 4.58
CA PRO A 175 -20.30 7.11 3.48
C PRO A 175 -21.22 8.11 2.76
N PRO A 176 -21.52 7.93 1.45
CA PRO A 176 -21.15 6.80 0.59
C PRO A 176 -19.81 6.97 -0.16
N TYR A 177 -18.99 7.97 0.15
CA TYR A 177 -17.68 8.13 -0.51
C TYR A 177 -16.84 6.84 -0.36
N GLY A 178 -16.14 6.44 -1.42
CA GLY A 178 -15.33 5.20 -1.46
C GLY A 178 -16.08 3.86 -1.63
N GLU A 179 -17.40 3.86 -1.84
CA GLU A 179 -18.23 2.64 -1.98
C GLU A 179 -17.87 1.68 -3.15
N THR A 180 -17.26 2.17 -4.24
CA THR A 180 -16.96 1.38 -5.44
C THR A 180 -15.73 0.48 -5.26
N LEU A 181 -14.58 1.06 -4.88
CA LEU A 181 -13.33 0.29 -4.69
C LEU A 181 -13.01 0.03 -3.22
N PHE A 182 -12.83 1.09 -2.43
CA PHE A 182 -12.24 1.01 -1.09
C PHE A 182 -13.18 0.34 -0.07
N LYS A 183 -14.51 0.46 -0.26
CA LYS A 183 -15.56 0.02 0.68
C LYS A 183 -15.54 0.75 2.03
N TYR A 184 -14.74 1.81 2.15
CA TYR A 184 -14.73 2.77 3.25
C TYR A 184 -14.40 4.18 2.71
N PRO A 185 -14.85 5.24 3.40
CA PRO A 185 -14.65 6.61 2.94
C PRO A 185 -13.24 7.11 3.31
N SER A 186 -12.30 6.97 2.38
CA SER A 186 -10.90 7.37 2.59
C SER A 186 -10.65 8.88 2.69
N GLY A 187 -11.64 9.73 2.42
CA GLY A 187 -11.45 11.18 2.27
C GLY A 187 -11.37 11.65 0.80
N ARG A 188 -11.43 10.71 -0.16
CA ARG A 188 -11.55 10.99 -1.60
C ARG A 188 -12.94 11.47 -1.96
N PHE A 189 -13.04 12.53 -2.76
CA PHE A 189 -14.31 13.09 -3.23
C PHE A 189 -14.89 12.31 -4.43
N SER A 190 -15.05 11.00 -4.30
CA SER A 190 -15.64 10.12 -5.32
C SER A 190 -16.21 8.84 -4.69
N ASP A 191 -16.94 8.03 -5.47
CA ASP A 191 -17.30 6.66 -5.08
C ASP A 191 -16.08 5.73 -5.00
N GLY A 192 -14.92 6.14 -5.53
CA GLY A 192 -13.71 5.33 -5.44
C GLY A 192 -12.44 6.14 -5.60
N ARG A 193 -11.62 5.74 -6.57
CA ARG A 193 -10.39 6.41 -6.99
C ARG A 193 -10.69 7.69 -7.73
N MET A 194 -9.82 8.67 -7.56
CA MET A 194 -9.84 9.92 -8.31
C MET A 194 -8.81 9.87 -9.45
N ILE A 195 -8.85 10.87 -10.33
CA ILE A 195 -7.89 11.04 -11.44
C ILE A 195 -6.43 10.76 -11.01
N PRO A 196 -5.87 11.37 -9.94
CA PRO A 196 -4.47 11.13 -9.59
C PRO A 196 -4.15 9.70 -9.12
N ASP A 197 -5.11 8.95 -8.57
CA ASP A 197 -4.91 7.56 -8.17
C ASP A 197 -4.66 6.69 -9.41
N PHE A 198 -5.51 6.84 -10.43
CA PHE A 198 -5.32 6.19 -11.73
C PHE A 198 -4.03 6.63 -12.44
N ILE A 199 -3.63 7.90 -12.32
CA ILE A 199 -2.34 8.36 -12.85
C ILE A 199 -1.16 7.68 -12.11
N ALA A 200 -1.26 7.44 -10.80
CA ALA A 200 -0.26 6.68 -10.06
C ALA A 200 -0.21 5.21 -10.52
N GLU A 201 -1.36 4.54 -10.66
CA GLU A 201 -1.46 3.18 -11.21
C GLU A 201 -0.85 3.08 -12.62
N LEU A 202 -1.20 4.01 -13.53
CA LEU A 202 -0.67 4.06 -14.90
C LEU A 202 0.85 4.35 -14.94
N ALA A 203 1.36 5.12 -13.98
CA ALA A 203 2.79 5.35 -13.77
C ALA A 203 3.53 4.17 -13.10
N LYS A 204 2.81 3.10 -12.71
CA LYS A 204 3.32 1.96 -11.93
C LYS A 204 3.89 2.37 -10.56
N LEU A 205 3.25 3.37 -9.95
CA LEU A 205 3.49 3.82 -8.58
C LEU A 205 2.43 3.20 -7.65
N PRO A 206 2.71 3.05 -6.34
CA PRO A 206 1.66 2.80 -5.36
C PRO A 206 0.65 3.96 -5.32
N LEU A 207 -0.54 3.72 -4.79
CA LEU A 207 -1.43 4.82 -4.41
C LEU A 207 -0.70 5.74 -3.44
N LEU A 208 -0.70 7.04 -3.74
CA LEU A 208 0.07 8.00 -2.96
C LEU A 208 -0.64 8.26 -1.63
N PRO A 209 0.09 8.39 -0.51
CA PRO A 209 -0.48 8.75 0.77
C PRO A 209 -0.85 10.25 0.81
N PRO A 210 -1.84 10.67 1.62
CA PRO A 210 -1.94 12.05 2.08
C PRO A 210 -0.65 12.43 2.84
N TYR A 211 -0.16 13.65 2.67
CA TYR A 211 1.01 14.15 3.41
C TYR A 211 0.79 14.12 4.93
N LEU A 212 -0.44 14.39 5.40
CA LEU A 212 -0.78 14.37 6.82
C LEU A 212 -1.12 12.97 7.36
N HIS A 213 -1.02 11.92 6.54
CA HIS A 213 -1.28 10.55 6.99
C HIS A 213 -0.26 10.11 8.05
N PRO A 214 -0.70 9.54 9.19
CA PRO A 214 0.21 9.08 10.25
C PRO A 214 1.09 7.90 9.78
N GLY A 215 2.30 7.78 10.33
CA GLY A 215 3.13 6.56 10.17
C GLY A 215 4.28 6.61 9.16
N ASN A 216 4.97 7.76 9.02
CA ASN A 216 6.22 7.91 8.25
C ASN A 216 6.24 7.21 6.87
N PRO A 217 5.29 7.51 5.97
CA PRO A 217 5.16 6.81 4.69
C PRO A 217 6.33 7.09 3.72
N ASP A 218 6.53 6.20 2.74
CA ASP A 218 7.65 6.29 1.80
C ASP A 218 7.45 7.32 0.69
N PHE A 219 7.88 8.56 0.94
CA PHE A 219 7.82 9.65 -0.02
C PHE A 219 8.70 9.49 -1.27
N THR A 220 9.51 8.44 -1.41
CA THR A 220 10.34 8.25 -2.61
C THR A 220 9.50 8.02 -3.87
N TYR A 221 8.31 7.44 -3.75
CA TYR A 221 7.35 7.28 -4.85
C TYR A 221 6.50 8.51 -5.12
N GLY A 222 6.40 9.42 -4.15
CA GLY A 222 5.52 10.58 -4.22
C GLY A 222 4.69 10.77 -2.96
N VAL A 223 3.87 11.80 -2.96
CA VAL A 223 2.92 12.13 -1.88
C VAL A 223 1.90 13.15 -2.38
N ASN A 224 0.74 13.15 -1.74
CA ASN A 224 -0.34 14.07 -2.05
C ASN A 224 -0.43 15.21 -1.04
N PHE A 225 -0.32 16.45 -1.51
CA PHE A 225 -0.49 17.67 -0.71
C PHE A 225 -1.85 18.35 -0.93
N ALA A 226 -2.68 17.87 -1.86
CA ALA A 226 -3.97 18.48 -2.19
C ALA A 226 -4.94 18.47 -1.01
N SER A 227 -5.86 19.44 -0.97
CA SER A 227 -6.76 19.67 0.16
C SER A 227 -8.13 20.14 -0.30
N GLY A 228 -9.18 19.43 0.09
CA GLY A 228 -10.56 19.73 -0.28
C GLY A 228 -10.93 21.20 -0.02
N GLY A 229 -11.47 21.89 -1.02
CA GLY A 229 -11.83 23.32 -0.94
C GLY A 229 -10.68 24.32 -1.14
N SER A 230 -9.42 23.88 -1.25
CA SER A 230 -8.28 24.78 -1.45
C SER A 230 -8.37 25.58 -2.75
N GLY A 231 -7.76 26.77 -2.75
CA GLY A 231 -7.54 27.61 -3.94
C GLY A 231 -6.07 28.00 -4.12
N ALA A 232 -5.80 28.84 -5.12
CA ALA A 232 -4.49 29.48 -5.27
C ALA A 232 -4.36 30.72 -4.37
N LEU A 233 -5.48 31.34 -3.99
CA LEU A 233 -5.53 32.48 -3.08
C LEU A 233 -5.61 31.99 -1.62
N LEU A 234 -4.86 32.63 -0.73
CA LEU A 234 -4.83 32.31 0.71
C LEU A 234 -6.19 32.52 1.39
N GLN A 235 -7.00 33.42 0.85
CA GLN A 235 -8.35 33.74 1.32
C GLN A 235 -9.38 32.65 0.99
N THR A 236 -9.11 31.78 0.02
CA THR A 236 -10.06 30.74 -0.43
C THR A 236 -10.22 29.67 0.65
N ALA A 237 -11.39 29.65 1.30
CA ALA A 237 -11.71 28.79 2.45
C ALA A 237 -10.71 28.92 3.62
N GLN A 238 -10.16 30.13 3.85
CA GLN A 238 -9.12 30.40 4.84
C GLN A 238 -9.46 29.84 6.23
N GLY A 239 -8.52 29.10 6.81
CA GLY A 239 -8.66 28.47 8.13
C GLY A 239 -9.29 27.08 8.13
N TYR A 240 -9.91 26.65 7.02
CA TYR A 240 -10.54 25.33 6.90
C TYR A 240 -9.80 24.37 5.95
N VAL A 241 -8.78 24.83 5.23
CA VAL A 241 -8.10 24.08 4.15
C VAL A 241 -6.58 24.29 4.21
N ILE A 242 -5.83 23.41 3.56
CA ILE A 242 -4.38 23.57 3.35
C ILE A 242 -4.18 24.36 2.05
N ASP A 243 -3.98 25.67 2.18
CA ASP A 243 -3.76 26.57 1.05
C ASP A 243 -2.53 26.18 0.21
N LEU A 244 -2.50 26.58 -1.07
CA LEU A 244 -1.43 26.22 -2.01
C LEU A 244 0.00 26.57 -1.53
N HIS A 245 0.19 27.67 -0.80
CA HIS A 245 1.51 28.01 -0.27
C HIS A 245 1.92 27.06 0.86
N THR A 246 0.98 26.67 1.73
CA THR A 246 1.22 25.61 2.73
C THR A 246 1.48 24.25 2.07
N GLN A 247 0.81 23.90 0.96
CA GLN A 247 1.11 22.67 0.20
C GLN A 247 2.57 22.67 -0.32
N VAL A 248 3.05 23.80 -0.86
CA VAL A 248 4.46 23.97 -1.28
C VAL A 248 5.43 23.89 -0.10
N LYS A 249 5.05 24.43 1.07
CA LYS A 249 5.83 24.30 2.31
C LYS A 249 5.96 22.84 2.76
N TYR A 250 4.90 22.05 2.65
CA TYR A 250 4.94 20.60 2.92
C TYR A 250 5.85 19.86 1.95
N PHE A 251 5.84 20.21 0.66
CA PHE A 251 6.83 19.67 -0.28
C PHE A 251 8.29 20.00 0.09
N LYS A 252 8.57 21.22 0.54
CA LYS A 252 9.91 21.59 1.07
C LYS A 252 10.30 20.77 2.29
N ASN A 253 9.36 20.36 3.15
CA ASN A 253 9.62 19.45 4.26
C ASN A 253 9.91 18.02 3.76
N VAL A 254 9.12 17.51 2.80
CA VAL A 254 9.35 16.19 2.18
C VAL A 254 10.73 16.11 1.52
N LYS A 255 11.21 17.19 0.89
CA LYS A 255 12.59 17.27 0.39
C LYS A 255 13.64 17.04 1.50
N LYS A 256 13.44 17.58 2.71
CA LYS A 256 14.37 17.36 3.85
C LYS A 256 14.33 15.90 4.32
N ILE A 257 13.13 15.35 4.52
CA ILE A 257 12.92 13.95 4.92
C ILE A 257 13.56 12.99 3.90
N LEU A 258 13.42 13.29 2.60
CA LEU A 258 14.07 12.52 1.55
C LEU A 258 15.60 12.63 1.62
N ARG A 259 16.18 13.81 1.92
CA ARG A 259 17.64 13.98 2.02
C ARG A 259 18.22 13.12 3.15
N GLU A 260 17.56 13.12 4.30
CA GLU A 260 17.89 12.26 5.43
C GLU A 260 17.79 10.76 5.09
N LYS A 261 16.84 10.38 4.22
CA LYS A 261 16.59 8.98 3.85
C LYS A 261 17.49 8.43 2.73
N ILE A 262 17.73 9.19 1.66
CA ILE A 262 18.41 8.69 0.45
C ILE A 262 19.67 9.51 0.04
N GLY A 263 20.01 10.55 0.79
CA GLY A 263 21.18 11.41 0.54
C GLY A 263 20.94 12.51 -0.51
N ASP A 264 21.69 13.61 -0.39
CA ASP A 264 21.45 14.83 -1.19
C ASP A 264 21.50 14.60 -2.71
N GLU A 265 22.50 13.88 -3.23
CA GLU A 265 22.67 13.69 -4.67
C GLU A 265 21.48 12.93 -5.30
N GLU A 266 21.04 11.83 -4.67
CA GLU A 266 19.91 11.05 -5.17
C GLU A 266 18.59 11.79 -4.98
N VAL A 267 18.44 12.68 -3.98
CA VAL A 267 17.27 13.57 -3.89
C VAL A 267 17.23 14.58 -5.02
N GLU A 268 18.32 15.28 -5.32
CA GLU A 268 18.31 16.22 -6.46
C GLU A 268 18.08 15.48 -7.78
N ALA A 269 18.60 14.26 -7.93
CA ALA A 269 18.31 13.39 -9.06
C ALA A 269 16.84 12.93 -9.11
N LEU A 270 16.24 12.59 -7.95
CA LEU A 270 14.83 12.22 -7.78
C LEU A 270 13.92 13.38 -8.18
N LEU A 271 14.07 14.54 -7.56
CA LEU A 271 13.21 15.71 -7.80
C LEU A 271 13.27 16.21 -9.25
N LYS A 272 14.42 16.04 -9.92
CA LYS A 272 14.59 16.33 -11.34
C LYS A 272 13.88 15.31 -12.26
N ARG A 273 13.70 14.06 -11.83
CA ARG A 273 12.96 13.02 -12.58
C ARG A 273 11.46 12.98 -12.26
N SER A 274 11.04 13.40 -11.07
CA SER A 274 9.65 13.41 -10.62
C SER A 274 8.75 14.34 -11.46
N VAL A 275 7.45 14.06 -11.40
CA VAL A 275 6.36 14.84 -12.01
C VAL A 275 5.55 15.53 -10.91
N TYR A 276 5.22 16.80 -11.10
CA TYR A 276 4.47 17.63 -10.16
C TYR A 276 3.14 17.96 -10.82
N PHE A 277 2.04 17.38 -10.33
CA PHE A 277 0.73 17.45 -10.99
C PHE A 277 -0.22 18.35 -10.20
N PHE A 278 -0.84 19.30 -10.88
CA PHE A 278 -1.65 20.37 -10.30
C PHE A 278 -3.11 20.32 -10.76
N ASN A 279 -4.04 20.54 -9.81
CA ASN A 279 -5.38 21.03 -10.10
C ASN A 279 -5.79 22.08 -9.06
N VAL A 280 -5.77 23.36 -9.44
CA VAL A 280 -6.08 24.51 -8.57
C VAL A 280 -6.78 25.59 -9.38
N GLY A 281 -7.74 26.28 -8.77
CA GLY A 281 -8.36 27.49 -9.32
C GLY A 281 -9.88 27.45 -9.31
N GLY A 282 -10.49 26.27 -9.29
CA GLY A 282 -11.94 26.09 -9.32
C GLY A 282 -12.64 26.77 -8.14
N ASN A 283 -12.11 26.56 -6.92
CA ASN A 283 -12.68 27.12 -5.70
C ASN A 283 -12.53 28.64 -5.60
N ASP A 284 -11.41 29.21 -6.08
CA ASP A 284 -11.22 30.67 -6.11
C ASP A 284 -12.33 31.37 -6.93
N TYR A 285 -12.78 30.75 -8.03
CA TYR A 285 -13.86 31.29 -8.85
C TYR A 285 -15.26 31.01 -8.30
N ARG A 286 -15.47 29.92 -7.56
CA ARG A 286 -16.75 29.69 -6.86
C ARG A 286 -17.06 30.80 -5.85
N GLY A 287 -16.04 31.40 -5.24
CA GLY A 287 -16.17 32.57 -4.37
C GLY A 287 -16.70 33.84 -5.07
N LEU A 288 -16.78 33.87 -6.40
CA LEU A 288 -17.36 34.99 -7.15
C LEU A 288 -18.88 34.93 -7.30
N LEU A 289 -19.51 33.83 -6.88
CA LEU A 289 -20.96 33.64 -6.96
C LEU A 289 -21.66 34.30 -5.77
N ASN A 290 -22.44 35.36 -6.05
CA ASN A 290 -23.31 35.99 -5.08
C ASN A 290 -24.73 35.40 -5.23
N VAL A 291 -25.07 34.47 -4.35
CA VAL A 291 -26.39 33.82 -4.27
C VAL A 291 -27.29 34.58 -3.30
N THR A 292 -28.48 34.95 -3.76
CA THR A 292 -29.56 35.52 -2.95
C THR A 292 -30.82 34.66 -3.12
N ASN A 293 -31.81 34.79 -2.24
CA ASN A 293 -33.02 33.95 -2.23
C ASN A 293 -33.82 33.93 -3.56
N SER A 294 -33.58 34.85 -4.49
CA SER A 294 -34.26 34.94 -5.78
C SER A 294 -33.36 35.15 -7.00
N THR A 295 -32.06 35.44 -6.83
CA THR A 295 -31.13 35.65 -7.95
C THR A 295 -29.72 35.15 -7.65
N VAL A 296 -29.05 34.65 -8.70
CA VAL A 296 -27.63 34.30 -8.66
C VAL A 296 -26.90 35.09 -9.74
N ARG A 297 -25.86 35.82 -9.32
CA ARG A 297 -25.04 36.68 -10.17
C ARG A 297 -23.58 36.59 -9.77
N LEU A 298 -22.67 36.97 -10.68
CA LEU A 298 -21.28 37.19 -10.31
C LEU A 298 -21.11 38.52 -9.56
N LEU A 299 -20.12 38.58 -8.68
CA LEU A 299 -19.67 39.83 -8.08
C LEU A 299 -19.21 40.84 -9.16
N PRO A 300 -19.49 42.14 -9.02
CA PRO A 300 -19.14 43.18 -9.99
C PRO A 300 -17.65 43.57 -9.88
N ILE A 301 -16.75 42.62 -10.15
CA ILE A 301 -15.29 42.80 -10.09
C ILE A 301 -14.65 42.63 -11.47
N ASP A 302 -13.42 43.13 -11.63
CA ASP A 302 -12.60 42.82 -12.79
C ASP A 302 -12.18 41.33 -12.76
N LYS A 303 -12.87 40.53 -13.58
CA LYS A 303 -12.65 39.10 -13.75
C LYS A 303 -11.24 38.79 -14.30
N GLN A 304 -10.67 39.67 -15.11
CA GLN A 304 -9.33 39.50 -15.69
C GLN A 304 -8.24 39.81 -14.66
N GLN A 305 -8.42 40.86 -13.85
CA GLN A 305 -7.53 41.14 -12.71
C GLN A 305 -7.57 40.00 -11.69
N PHE A 306 -8.78 39.50 -11.35
CA PHE A 306 -8.95 38.40 -10.40
C PHE A 306 -8.30 37.08 -10.88
N VAL A 307 -8.51 36.70 -12.15
CA VAL A 307 -7.79 35.57 -12.76
C VAL A 307 -6.26 35.82 -12.74
N GLY A 308 -5.82 37.06 -12.91
CA GLY A 308 -4.42 37.46 -12.77
C GLY A 308 -3.81 37.12 -11.41
N PHE A 309 -4.53 37.34 -10.31
CA PHE A 309 -4.06 36.96 -8.96
C PHE A 309 -3.96 35.45 -8.79
N VAL A 310 -4.98 34.68 -9.20
CA VAL A 310 -4.99 33.21 -9.13
C VAL A 310 -3.81 32.61 -9.91
N ILE A 311 -3.59 33.07 -11.15
CA ILE A 311 -2.47 32.62 -12.00
C ILE A 311 -1.13 33.10 -11.45
N GLY A 312 -1.06 34.29 -10.84
CA GLY A 312 0.13 34.81 -10.18
C GLY A 312 0.59 33.91 -9.03
N ASN A 313 -0.31 33.56 -8.11
CA ASN A 313 0.00 32.67 -7.00
C ASN A 313 0.41 31.26 -7.47
N LEU A 314 -0.31 30.69 -8.45
CA LEU A 314 0.07 29.42 -9.06
C LEU A 314 1.46 29.49 -9.73
N THR A 315 1.79 30.62 -10.38
CA THR A 315 3.13 30.85 -10.96
C THR A 315 4.22 30.83 -9.89
N ASN A 316 3.97 31.42 -8.72
CA ASN A 316 4.92 31.45 -7.61
C ASN A 316 5.12 30.04 -7.03
N ALA A 317 4.05 29.29 -6.79
CA ALA A 317 4.14 27.89 -6.33
C ALA A 317 4.98 27.01 -7.27
N ILE A 318 4.80 27.14 -8.59
CA ILE A 318 5.59 26.42 -9.60
C ILE A 318 7.06 26.82 -9.55
N LYS A 319 7.36 28.12 -9.40
CA LYS A 319 8.74 28.62 -9.28
C LYS A 319 9.44 28.10 -8.03
N GLU A 320 8.76 28.14 -6.87
CA GLU A 320 9.31 27.62 -5.62
C GLU A 320 9.67 26.13 -5.71
N ILE A 321 8.82 25.31 -6.37
CA ILE A 321 9.10 23.89 -6.63
C ILE A 321 10.24 23.71 -7.64
N TYR A 322 10.33 24.57 -8.66
CA TYR A 322 11.43 24.57 -9.62
C TYR A 322 12.78 24.90 -8.95
N GLU A 323 12.80 25.87 -8.02
CA GLU A 323 13.96 26.19 -7.18
C GLU A 323 14.37 25.00 -6.29
N GLN A 324 13.41 24.18 -5.85
CA GLN A 324 13.70 22.92 -5.15
C GLN A 324 14.15 21.77 -6.08
N GLY A 325 14.34 21.99 -7.39
CA GLY A 325 14.83 21.00 -8.33
C GLY A 325 13.76 20.38 -9.25
N GLY A 326 12.48 20.72 -9.08
CA GLY A 326 11.40 20.21 -9.93
C GLY A 326 11.50 20.68 -11.38
N ARG A 327 11.28 19.77 -12.35
CA ARG A 327 11.42 20.08 -13.78
C ARG A 327 10.24 19.70 -14.67
N LYS A 328 9.29 18.90 -14.19
CA LYS A 328 8.22 18.32 -15.03
C LYS A 328 6.84 18.56 -14.43
N PHE A 329 6.03 19.42 -15.03
CA PHE A 329 4.80 19.93 -14.43
C PHE A 329 3.55 19.52 -15.21
N GLY A 330 2.69 18.72 -14.61
CA GLY A 330 1.36 18.41 -15.12
C GLY A 330 0.33 19.42 -14.62
N PHE A 331 -0.68 19.72 -15.43
CA PHE A 331 -1.82 20.55 -15.05
C PHE A 331 -3.12 19.94 -15.56
N LEU A 332 -4.08 19.74 -14.67
CA LEU A 332 -5.48 19.57 -15.01
C LEU A 332 -6.10 20.97 -14.98
N ASN A 333 -6.56 21.50 -16.12
CA ASN A 333 -7.12 22.85 -16.17
C ASN A 333 -8.51 22.93 -15.51
N VAL A 334 -9.08 24.14 -15.37
CA VAL A 334 -10.36 24.33 -14.68
C VAL A 334 -11.51 23.90 -15.60
N GLY A 335 -12.34 22.96 -15.13
CA GLY A 335 -13.50 22.45 -15.85
C GLY A 335 -14.63 23.50 -16.06
N PRO A 336 -15.71 23.17 -16.78
CA PRO A 336 -16.88 24.03 -16.93
C PRO A 336 -17.67 24.14 -15.61
N ILE A 337 -17.22 25.00 -14.68
CA ILE A 337 -17.80 25.17 -13.34
C ILE A 337 -19.33 25.30 -13.39
N GLY A 338 -19.84 26.12 -14.32
CA GLY A 338 -21.28 26.37 -14.49
C GLY A 338 -22.11 25.17 -14.96
N CYS A 339 -21.47 24.07 -15.37
CA CYS A 339 -22.13 22.82 -15.77
C CYS A 339 -22.16 21.75 -14.66
N SER A 340 -21.52 21.98 -13.51
CA SER A 340 -21.62 21.07 -12.35
C SER A 340 -23.03 21.05 -11.77
N PRO A 341 -23.53 19.91 -11.23
CA PRO A 341 -24.88 19.83 -10.67
C PRO A 341 -25.20 20.93 -9.65
N SER A 342 -24.26 21.25 -8.74
CA SER A 342 -24.43 22.31 -7.73
C SER A 342 -24.57 23.73 -8.27
N ILE A 343 -24.19 23.98 -9.53
CA ILE A 343 -24.38 25.29 -10.17
C ILE A 343 -25.59 25.30 -11.12
N ARG A 344 -26.03 24.13 -11.61
CA ARG A 344 -27.27 24.02 -12.41
C ARG A 344 -28.52 24.37 -11.62
N ILE A 345 -28.57 23.98 -10.34
CA ILE A 345 -29.70 24.30 -9.45
C ILE A 345 -29.85 25.79 -9.14
N LEU A 346 -28.78 26.58 -9.33
CA LEU A 346 -28.76 28.02 -9.08
C LEU A 346 -29.44 28.86 -10.19
N LYS A 347 -30.01 28.21 -11.22
CA LYS A 347 -30.63 28.88 -12.37
C LYS A 347 -32.06 28.39 -12.57
N ASN A 348 -33.03 29.31 -12.44
CA ASN A 348 -34.47 29.03 -12.40
C ASN A 348 -35.07 28.21 -13.56
N ASN A 349 -34.37 28.05 -14.69
CA ASN A 349 -34.83 27.26 -15.84
C ASN A 349 -34.19 25.85 -15.95
N GLY A 350 -33.30 25.46 -15.03
CA GLY A 350 -32.74 24.10 -14.83
C GLY A 350 -31.83 23.52 -15.93
N SER A 351 -32.18 23.68 -17.20
CA SER A 351 -31.62 22.90 -18.33
C SER A 351 -30.24 23.32 -18.82
N THR A 352 -29.76 24.51 -18.45
CA THR A 352 -28.56 25.13 -19.06
C THR A 352 -27.49 25.45 -18.03
N CYS A 353 -26.23 25.27 -18.41
CA CYS A 353 -25.10 25.68 -17.59
C CYS A 353 -25.12 27.20 -17.32
N PHE A 354 -24.55 27.62 -16.19
CA PHE A 354 -24.31 29.04 -15.93
C PHE A 354 -23.05 29.50 -16.67
N ASP A 355 -23.21 30.03 -17.89
CA ASP A 355 -22.06 30.31 -18.75
C ASP A 355 -21.13 31.42 -18.20
N GLU A 356 -21.65 32.40 -17.46
CA GLU A 356 -20.83 33.51 -16.97
C GLU A 356 -19.69 33.06 -16.05
N ILE A 357 -19.94 32.09 -15.15
CA ILE A 357 -18.89 31.52 -14.29
C ILE A 357 -17.97 30.59 -15.09
N SER A 358 -18.51 29.85 -16.06
CA SER A 358 -17.70 29.06 -17.01
C SER A 358 -16.80 29.95 -17.89
N ALA A 359 -17.18 31.19 -18.18
CA ALA A 359 -16.34 32.16 -18.89
C ALA A 359 -15.10 32.56 -18.07
N VAL A 360 -15.20 32.62 -16.74
CA VAL A 360 -14.04 32.83 -15.85
C VAL A 360 -13.09 31.62 -15.90
N ALA A 361 -13.63 30.40 -15.91
CA ALA A 361 -12.82 29.18 -16.11
C ALA A 361 -12.12 29.16 -17.49
N ARG A 362 -12.81 29.56 -18.57
CA ARG A 362 -12.19 29.73 -19.90
C ARG A 362 -11.05 30.77 -19.87
N LEU A 363 -11.25 31.89 -19.18
CA LEU A 363 -10.23 32.93 -19.01
C LEU A 363 -9.01 32.41 -18.21
N HIS A 364 -9.23 31.66 -17.12
CA HIS A 364 -8.16 30.95 -16.42
C HIS A 364 -7.36 30.05 -17.37
N ASN A 365 -8.03 29.20 -18.13
CA ASN A 365 -7.37 28.21 -18.98
C ASN A 365 -6.52 28.85 -20.09
N ILE A 366 -6.95 30.01 -20.62
CA ILE A 366 -6.16 30.85 -21.53
C ILE A 366 -4.90 31.40 -20.83
N GLN A 367 -5.04 31.92 -19.60
CA GLN A 367 -3.92 32.50 -18.86
C GLN A 367 -2.94 31.45 -18.34
N LEU A 368 -3.41 30.27 -17.92
CA LEU A 368 -2.59 29.09 -17.60
C LEU A 368 -1.75 28.63 -18.80
N SER A 369 -2.34 28.63 -20.00
CA SER A 369 -1.63 28.31 -21.25
C SER A 369 -0.54 29.35 -21.57
N LYS A 370 -0.83 30.65 -21.38
CA LYS A 370 0.16 31.73 -21.54
C LYS A 370 1.27 31.65 -20.49
N MET A 371 0.92 31.36 -19.24
CA MET A 371 1.84 31.22 -18.10
C MET A 371 2.82 30.07 -18.31
N THR A 372 2.33 28.88 -18.66
CA THR A 372 3.19 27.70 -18.90
C THR A 372 4.13 27.89 -20.09
N LEU A 373 3.67 28.55 -21.17
CA LEU A 373 4.53 28.97 -22.28
C LEU A 373 5.60 29.99 -21.85
N LYS A 374 5.26 30.93 -20.97
CA LYS A 374 6.22 31.90 -20.40
C LYS A 374 7.27 31.19 -19.54
N LEU A 375 6.84 30.29 -18.65
CA LEU A 375 7.76 29.50 -17.81
C LEU A 375 8.69 28.61 -18.65
N LYS A 376 8.20 27.94 -19.70
CA LYS A 376 9.04 27.17 -20.63
C LYS A 376 10.13 28.01 -21.32
N LYS A 377 9.89 29.31 -21.55
CA LYS A 377 10.91 30.24 -22.09
C LYS A 377 11.89 30.76 -21.02
N GLN A 378 11.46 30.83 -19.76
CA GLN A 378 12.24 31.44 -18.67
C GLN A 378 13.01 30.43 -17.82
N LEU A 379 12.55 29.18 -17.70
CA LEU A 379 13.06 28.18 -16.76
C LEU A 379 13.72 27.02 -17.53
N ASN A 380 15.05 26.88 -17.37
CA ASN A 380 15.83 25.86 -18.06
C ASN A 380 15.37 24.43 -17.70
N GLY A 381 15.11 23.60 -18.71
CA GLY A 381 14.64 22.23 -18.53
C GLY A 381 13.20 22.10 -18.03
N PHE A 382 12.43 23.19 -17.97
CA PHE A 382 11.00 23.14 -17.63
C PHE A 382 10.19 22.43 -18.73
N LYS A 383 9.70 21.23 -18.41
CA LYS A 383 8.77 20.45 -19.21
C LYS A 383 7.38 20.54 -18.58
N TYR A 384 6.34 20.56 -19.39
CA TYR A 384 4.97 20.60 -18.88
C TYR A 384 3.97 19.89 -19.79
N SER A 385 2.81 19.56 -19.23
CA SER A 385 1.65 18.96 -19.89
C SER A 385 0.38 19.60 -19.29
N VAL A 386 -0.46 20.25 -20.10
CA VAL A 386 -1.79 20.74 -19.69
C VAL A 386 -2.84 19.86 -20.35
N HIS A 387 -3.70 19.23 -19.53
CA HIS A 387 -4.92 18.59 -20.00
C HIS A 387 -6.07 19.58 -20.02
N ASP A 388 -6.79 19.62 -21.14
CA ASP A 388 -7.98 20.45 -21.33
C ASP A 388 -9.24 19.79 -20.76
N PHE A 389 -9.29 19.75 -19.43
CA PHE A 389 -10.40 19.23 -18.65
C PHE A 389 -11.71 19.98 -18.94
N TYR A 390 -11.63 21.26 -19.27
CA TYR A 390 -12.79 22.03 -19.71
C TYR A 390 -13.49 21.36 -20.89
N VAL A 391 -12.73 21.03 -21.94
CA VAL A 391 -13.27 20.44 -23.17
C VAL A 391 -13.64 18.98 -22.96
N SER A 392 -12.80 18.18 -22.29
CA SER A 392 -13.09 16.75 -22.08
C SER A 392 -14.31 16.54 -21.18
N LEU A 393 -14.42 17.23 -20.04
CA LEU A 393 -15.61 17.15 -19.19
C LEU A 393 -16.86 17.69 -19.90
N SER A 394 -16.76 18.80 -20.64
CA SER A 394 -17.91 19.32 -21.42
C SER A 394 -18.45 18.30 -22.41
N GLN A 395 -17.58 17.55 -23.11
CA GLN A 395 -18.02 16.51 -24.05
C GLN A 395 -18.70 15.34 -23.34
N VAL A 396 -18.17 14.88 -22.21
CA VAL A 396 -18.74 13.76 -21.44
C VAL A 396 -20.09 14.15 -20.82
N VAL A 397 -20.21 15.37 -20.28
CA VAL A 397 -21.47 15.92 -19.74
C VAL A 397 -22.54 16.13 -20.82
N THR A 398 -22.15 16.54 -22.03
CA THR A 398 -23.09 16.82 -23.14
C THR A 398 -23.53 15.55 -23.86
N TYR A 399 -22.65 14.55 -23.97
CA TYR A 399 -22.91 13.30 -24.71
C TYR A 399 -22.67 12.05 -23.84
N PRO A 400 -23.31 11.93 -22.66
CA PRO A 400 -23.00 10.89 -21.66
C PRO A 400 -23.09 9.47 -22.23
N SER A 401 -24.10 9.18 -23.04
CA SER A 401 -24.32 7.86 -23.64
C SER A 401 -23.21 7.43 -24.61
N LYS A 402 -22.52 8.38 -25.27
CA LYS A 402 -21.35 8.09 -26.11
C LYS A 402 -20.18 7.53 -25.30
N TYR A 403 -20.09 7.89 -24.03
CA TYR A 403 -19.05 7.45 -23.09
C TYR A 403 -19.58 6.41 -22.08
N GLY A 404 -20.75 5.82 -22.35
CA GLY A 404 -21.33 4.75 -21.55
C GLY A 404 -21.95 5.18 -20.22
N TYR A 405 -22.39 6.45 -20.09
CA TYR A 405 -23.17 6.94 -18.94
C TYR A 405 -24.64 7.12 -19.31
N LYS A 406 -25.54 6.93 -18.34
CA LYS A 406 -26.98 7.22 -18.48
C LYS A 406 -27.29 8.71 -18.26
N GLY A 407 -26.51 9.40 -17.42
CA GLY A 407 -26.71 10.82 -17.09
C GLY A 407 -25.41 11.62 -17.00
N GLY A 408 -25.38 12.79 -17.65
CA GLY A 408 -24.24 13.73 -17.64
C GLY A 408 -24.47 15.01 -16.84
N SER A 409 -25.73 15.41 -16.61
CA SER A 409 -26.07 16.70 -15.96
C SER A 409 -26.34 16.61 -14.46
N GLY A 410 -26.54 15.40 -13.91
CA GLY A 410 -26.85 15.18 -12.50
C GLY A 410 -25.87 14.22 -11.83
N ALA A 411 -25.89 14.21 -10.50
CA ALA A 411 -25.04 13.39 -9.66
C ALA A 411 -25.67 12.02 -9.34
N CYS A 412 -24.83 11.04 -8.97
CA CYS A 412 -25.29 9.81 -8.35
C CYS A 412 -25.88 10.09 -6.96
N CYS A 413 -25.23 10.97 -6.17
CA CYS A 413 -25.45 11.20 -4.76
C CYS A 413 -25.73 12.68 -4.44
N GLY A 414 -26.82 12.99 -3.74
CA GLY A 414 -27.22 14.36 -3.37
C GLY A 414 -28.75 14.53 -3.33
N SER A 415 -29.21 15.78 -3.19
CA SER A 415 -30.66 16.11 -3.08
C SER A 415 -31.09 17.15 -4.11
N GLY A 416 -32.41 17.30 -4.27
CA GLY A 416 -33.01 18.30 -5.13
C GLY A 416 -32.79 18.05 -6.63
N PRO A 417 -33.10 19.04 -7.50
CA PRO A 417 -32.92 18.91 -8.94
C PRO A 417 -31.47 18.56 -9.30
N TYR A 418 -31.27 17.64 -10.25
CA TYR A 418 -29.97 17.11 -10.64
C TYR A 418 -29.16 16.40 -9.52
N ARG A 419 -29.73 16.19 -8.33
CA ARG A 419 -28.96 15.89 -7.09
C ARG A 419 -27.85 16.92 -6.86
N GLY A 420 -28.14 18.19 -7.18
CA GLY A 420 -27.20 19.30 -7.14
C GLY A 420 -27.01 19.90 -5.76
N GLU A 421 -27.91 19.64 -4.81
CA GLU A 421 -27.72 20.07 -3.43
C GLU A 421 -26.62 19.23 -2.78
N TYR A 422 -25.71 19.89 -2.06
CA TYR A 422 -24.50 19.25 -1.53
C TYR A 422 -24.79 18.51 -0.22
N THR A 423 -25.69 17.54 -0.27
CA THR A 423 -26.21 16.75 0.87
C THR A 423 -25.64 15.34 0.94
N CYS A 424 -24.93 14.89 -0.10
CA CYS A 424 -24.40 13.54 -0.21
C CYS A 424 -23.72 13.07 1.09
N GLY A 425 -24.19 11.93 1.62
CA GLY A 425 -23.69 11.31 2.85
C GLY A 425 -24.31 11.82 4.16
N GLY A 426 -25.28 12.74 4.13
CA GLY A 426 -26.12 13.09 5.29
C GLY A 426 -25.42 13.89 6.41
N ASN A 427 -24.11 14.14 6.30
CA ASN A 427 -23.28 14.73 7.37
C ASN A 427 -23.09 16.26 7.26
N LYS A 428 -23.85 16.93 6.38
CA LYS A 428 -23.77 18.39 6.13
C LYS A 428 -24.97 19.15 6.74
N GLY A 429 -25.49 18.67 7.86
CA GLY A 429 -26.66 19.23 8.55
C GLY A 429 -28.02 18.78 7.97
N ILE A 430 -28.05 18.36 6.70
CA ILE A 430 -29.21 17.73 6.06
C ILE A 430 -28.96 16.22 6.03
N LYS A 431 -29.82 15.43 6.69
CA LYS A 431 -29.70 13.97 6.79
C LYS A 431 -30.21 13.22 5.55
N GLU A 432 -31.13 13.83 4.81
CA GLU A 432 -31.79 13.22 3.66
C GLU A 432 -30.99 13.50 2.37
N TYR A 433 -30.59 12.43 1.69
CA TYR A 433 -29.97 12.47 0.36
C TYR A 433 -30.38 11.25 -0.45
N GLU A 434 -30.45 11.39 -1.77
CA GLU A 434 -30.59 10.26 -2.68
C GLU A 434 -29.21 9.69 -3.03
N LEU A 435 -29.14 8.38 -3.23
CA LEU A 435 -28.00 7.67 -3.79
C LEU A 435 -28.47 6.80 -4.96
N CYS A 436 -27.70 6.79 -6.05
CA CYS A 436 -28.02 5.98 -7.21
C CYS A 436 -27.64 4.51 -6.99
N GLN A 437 -28.34 3.58 -7.65
CA GLN A 437 -28.07 2.14 -7.55
C GLN A 437 -26.74 1.69 -8.19
N ASN A 438 -26.12 2.53 -9.02
CA ASN A 438 -24.90 2.21 -9.75
C ASN A 438 -24.15 3.50 -10.14
N PRO A 439 -23.08 3.89 -9.42
CA PRO A 439 -22.28 5.07 -9.73
C PRO A 439 -21.74 5.11 -11.16
N ASN A 440 -21.48 3.95 -11.77
CA ASN A 440 -21.02 3.83 -13.16
C ASN A 440 -22.00 4.38 -14.21
N ASP A 441 -23.26 4.61 -13.86
CA ASP A 441 -24.24 5.22 -14.76
C ASP A 441 -24.13 6.76 -14.83
N TYR A 442 -23.34 7.38 -13.95
CA TYR A 442 -23.26 8.83 -13.79
C TYR A 442 -21.85 9.36 -14.01
N VAL A 443 -21.76 10.54 -14.64
CA VAL A 443 -20.49 11.28 -14.81
C VAL A 443 -20.01 11.86 -13.48
N PHE A 444 -20.93 12.38 -12.67
CA PHE A 444 -20.68 12.96 -11.37
C PHE A 444 -21.11 12.01 -10.26
N PHE A 445 -20.25 11.80 -9.25
CA PHE A 445 -20.64 11.07 -8.05
C PHE A 445 -21.48 11.95 -7.13
N ASP A 446 -20.94 13.10 -6.71
CA ASP A 446 -21.66 14.12 -5.93
C ASP A 446 -21.96 15.36 -6.79
N SER A 447 -22.44 16.44 -6.18
CA SER A 447 -22.85 17.65 -6.90
C SER A 447 -21.72 18.45 -7.58
N HIS A 448 -20.48 17.98 -7.54
CA HIS A 448 -19.28 18.65 -8.08
C HIS A 448 -18.30 17.69 -8.75
N HIS A 449 -18.08 16.50 -8.17
CA HIS A 449 -16.92 15.66 -8.45
C HIS A 449 -17.25 14.44 -9.31
N PRO A 450 -16.33 14.00 -10.19
CA PRO A 450 -16.53 12.83 -11.05
C PRO A 450 -16.59 11.49 -10.26
N SER A 451 -17.28 10.49 -10.84
CA SER A 451 -17.28 9.11 -10.35
C SER A 451 -15.95 8.37 -10.59
N ASP A 452 -15.72 7.21 -9.96
CA ASP A 452 -14.51 6.37 -10.15
C ASP A 452 -14.28 6.09 -11.64
N LYS A 453 -15.34 5.65 -12.34
CA LYS A 453 -15.34 5.42 -13.79
C LYS A 453 -15.05 6.67 -14.62
N ALA A 454 -15.59 7.83 -14.22
CA ALA A 454 -15.27 9.10 -14.90
C ALA A 454 -13.82 9.52 -14.65
N CYS A 455 -13.32 9.33 -13.43
CA CYS A 455 -11.93 9.53 -13.08
C CYS A 455 -10.99 8.63 -13.89
N GLU A 456 -11.33 7.36 -14.08
CA GLU A 456 -10.58 6.43 -14.93
C GLU A 456 -10.49 6.96 -16.37
N TYR A 457 -11.64 7.30 -16.96
CA TYR A 457 -11.71 7.83 -18.33
C TYR A 457 -10.84 9.08 -18.50
N PHE A 458 -10.95 10.05 -17.58
CA PHE A 458 -10.13 11.26 -17.64
C PHE A 458 -8.65 10.95 -17.42
N ALA A 459 -8.28 10.07 -16.48
CA ALA A 459 -6.90 9.67 -16.25
C ALA A 459 -6.27 9.00 -17.48
N GLN A 460 -6.98 8.08 -18.14
CA GLN A 460 -6.53 7.47 -19.40
C GLN A 460 -6.31 8.54 -20.50
N LEU A 461 -7.21 9.52 -20.61
CA LEU A 461 -7.12 10.62 -21.58
C LEU A 461 -5.99 11.62 -21.24
N ILE A 462 -5.73 11.90 -19.97
CA ILE A 462 -4.59 12.71 -19.48
C ILE A 462 -3.27 11.98 -19.76
N TRP A 463 -3.24 10.67 -19.53
CA TRP A 463 -2.04 9.84 -19.66
C TRP A 463 -1.61 9.66 -21.12
N ASN A 464 -2.51 9.17 -21.98
CA ASN A 464 -2.20 8.75 -23.35
C ASN A 464 -2.97 9.53 -24.44
N GLY A 465 -3.90 10.42 -24.09
CA GLY A 465 -4.73 11.13 -25.07
C GLY A 465 -3.92 12.00 -26.05
N ASN A 466 -4.55 12.32 -27.18
CA ASN A 466 -3.93 13.07 -28.28
C ASN A 466 -3.68 14.56 -27.94
N TYR A 467 -2.97 15.24 -28.83
CA TYR A 467 -2.60 16.66 -28.69
C TYR A 467 -3.79 17.64 -28.77
N THR A 468 -5.00 17.16 -29.07
CA THR A 468 -6.22 17.97 -29.02
C THR A 468 -6.55 18.35 -27.57
N PHE A 469 -6.48 17.37 -26.66
CA PHE A 469 -6.73 17.56 -25.23
C PHE A 469 -5.47 17.83 -24.42
N ASN A 470 -4.30 17.35 -24.84
CA ASN A 470 -3.07 17.44 -24.05
C ASN A 470 -2.00 18.30 -24.75
N LYS A 471 -1.57 19.42 -24.14
CA LYS A 471 -0.65 20.39 -24.76
C LYS A 471 0.49 20.78 -23.83
N PRO A 472 1.76 20.83 -24.31
CA PRO A 472 2.27 20.40 -25.62
C PRO A 472 2.40 18.88 -25.76
N SER A 473 2.21 18.13 -24.68
CA SER A 473 2.29 16.66 -24.62
C SER A 473 1.23 16.12 -23.69
N ASN A 474 1.01 14.79 -23.71
CA ASN A 474 0.29 14.07 -22.66
C ASN A 474 1.18 13.83 -21.43
N LEU A 475 0.57 13.38 -20.32
CA LEU A 475 1.25 13.29 -19.04
C LEU A 475 2.30 12.16 -19.02
N ASN A 476 2.05 11.04 -19.72
CA ASN A 476 2.99 9.92 -19.85
C ASN A 476 4.37 10.38 -20.39
N GLN A 477 4.41 11.32 -21.34
CA GLN A 477 5.69 11.88 -21.85
C GLN A 477 6.53 12.62 -20.77
N LEU A 478 5.93 13.03 -19.65
CA LEU A 478 6.70 13.55 -18.51
C LEU A 478 7.35 12.41 -17.69
N PHE A 479 6.74 11.24 -17.61
CA PHE A 479 7.32 10.06 -16.97
C PHE A 479 8.41 9.41 -17.82
N GLN A 480 8.35 9.55 -19.15
CA GLN A 480 9.34 8.99 -20.06
C GLN A 480 10.71 9.66 -19.95
N PHE A 481 11.75 8.83 -19.90
CA PHE A 481 13.15 9.25 -19.99
C PHE A 481 13.57 9.19 -21.45
N TYR A 482 13.96 10.33 -22.02
CA TYR A 482 14.68 10.35 -23.29
C TYR A 482 16.12 9.87 -23.07
N SER A 483 16.27 8.55 -22.99
CA SER A 483 17.57 7.91 -23.11
C SER A 483 18.09 8.16 -24.53
N VAL A 484 19.31 8.70 -24.64
CA VAL A 484 20.05 8.62 -25.91
C VAL A 484 20.16 7.14 -26.27
N LEU A 485 19.97 6.83 -27.55
CA LEU A 485 19.76 5.49 -28.08
C LEU A 485 20.97 4.56 -27.83
N ILE A 486 20.98 3.88 -26.69
CA ILE A 486 21.78 2.66 -26.48
C ILE A 486 20.80 1.49 -26.46
N ILE A 487 20.91 0.63 -27.47
CA ILE A 487 20.10 -0.58 -27.58
C ILE A 487 20.60 -1.59 -26.55
N GLN A 488 19.98 -1.60 -25.37
CA GLN A 488 20.02 -2.73 -24.45
C GLN A 488 18.61 -3.32 -24.37
N THR A 489 18.41 -4.40 -25.12
CA THR A 489 17.22 -5.26 -25.02
C THR A 489 17.36 -6.14 -23.78
N SER A 490 16.81 -5.68 -22.66
CA SER A 490 16.53 -6.51 -21.49
C SER A 490 15.27 -5.98 -20.83
N GLU A 491 14.32 -6.88 -20.53
CA GLU A 491 13.13 -6.53 -19.77
C GLU A 491 13.53 -6.00 -18.39
N ALA A 492 12.80 -4.99 -17.90
CA ALA A 492 13.22 -4.22 -16.72
C ALA A 492 12.96 -4.96 -15.39
N GLN A 493 13.80 -5.95 -15.10
CA GLN A 493 13.85 -6.69 -13.84
C GLN A 493 14.01 -5.72 -12.65
N ILE A 494 13.20 -5.91 -11.61
CA ILE A 494 13.26 -5.07 -10.41
C ILE A 494 14.21 -5.75 -9.44
N CYS A 495 15.44 -5.28 -9.33
CA CYS A 495 16.36 -5.75 -8.28
C CYS A 495 16.22 -4.85 -7.05
N LEU A 496 15.94 -5.44 -5.88
CA LEU A 496 16.03 -4.77 -4.59
C LEU A 496 17.53 -4.66 -4.21
N PRO A 497 17.93 -3.67 -3.38
CA PRO A 497 19.33 -3.50 -2.99
C PRO A 497 19.96 -4.82 -2.53
N LYS A 498 21.22 -5.11 -2.87
CA LYS A 498 21.89 -6.38 -2.50
C LYS A 498 21.84 -6.72 -1.00
N LYS A 499 21.61 -5.72 -0.13
CA LYS A 499 21.48 -5.84 1.34
C LYS A 499 20.04 -5.77 1.87
N HIS A 500 19.04 -5.64 1.01
CA HIS A 500 17.63 -5.58 1.41
C HIS A 500 17.16 -6.96 1.90
N SER A 501 16.42 -7.01 3.00
CA SER A 501 15.93 -8.26 3.61
C SER A 501 14.51 -8.04 4.11
N SER A 502 13.54 -8.76 3.55
CA SER A 502 12.16 -8.74 4.03
C SER A 502 12.01 -9.44 5.38
N LEU A 503 10.95 -9.12 6.09
CA LEU A 503 10.54 -9.78 7.33
C LEU A 503 9.13 -10.36 7.18
N PHE A 504 9.01 -11.69 7.24
CA PHE A 504 7.73 -12.39 7.18
C PHE A 504 7.35 -12.90 8.56
N ILE A 505 6.19 -12.50 9.08
CA ILE A 505 5.75 -12.82 10.44
C ILE A 505 4.66 -13.91 10.40
N PHE A 506 4.78 -14.92 11.25
CA PHE A 506 3.79 -15.97 11.46
C PHE A 506 3.55 -16.10 12.97
N GLY A 507 2.33 -16.37 13.41
CA GLY A 507 2.10 -16.48 14.84
C GLY A 507 0.69 -16.36 15.35
N ASP A 508 0.64 -16.17 16.65
CA ASP A 508 -0.54 -15.93 17.48
C ASP A 508 -0.78 -14.43 17.78
N SER A 509 -1.62 -14.12 18.77
CA SER A 509 -1.97 -12.76 19.21
C SER A 509 -0.78 -11.93 19.71
N LEU A 510 0.34 -12.54 20.12
CA LEU A 510 1.55 -11.77 20.43
C LEU A 510 2.11 -11.05 19.20
N PHE A 511 1.82 -11.58 18.01
CA PHE A 511 2.37 -11.15 16.73
C PHE A 511 1.30 -10.59 15.76
N ASP A 512 0.01 -10.83 15.95
CA ASP A 512 -1.08 -10.36 15.06
C ASP A 512 -1.27 -8.83 15.08
N ASN A 513 -1.01 -8.18 13.95
CA ASN A 513 -1.11 -6.74 13.77
C ASN A 513 -2.47 -6.26 13.22
N GLY A 514 -3.46 -7.16 13.13
CA GLY A 514 -4.83 -6.86 12.72
C GLY A 514 -5.40 -7.76 11.63
N ASN A 515 -4.82 -8.94 11.33
CA ASN A 515 -5.43 -9.89 10.39
C ASN A 515 -6.82 -10.34 10.86
N ASN A 516 -7.01 -10.50 12.17
CA ASN A 516 -8.30 -10.89 12.74
C ASN A 516 -9.41 -9.83 12.58
N ASN A 517 -9.08 -8.62 12.12
CA ASN A 517 -10.06 -7.59 11.77
C ASN A 517 -10.83 -7.93 10.48
N TYR A 518 -10.32 -8.85 9.65
CA TYR A 518 -10.78 -9.13 8.29
C TYR A 518 -11.34 -10.54 8.10
N ILE A 519 -11.56 -11.27 9.20
CA ILE A 519 -12.18 -12.60 9.22
C ILE A 519 -13.46 -12.56 10.08
N ASN A 520 -14.39 -13.48 9.82
CA ASN A 520 -15.55 -13.65 10.68
C ASN A 520 -15.11 -14.35 11.98
N THR A 521 -15.04 -13.60 13.08
CA THR A 521 -14.57 -14.09 14.38
C THR A 521 -15.26 -13.38 15.54
N THR A 522 -14.94 -13.75 16.78
CA THR A 522 -15.47 -13.11 17.99
C THR A 522 -14.52 -12.06 18.53
N THR A 523 -15.04 -11.18 19.40
CA THR A 523 -14.26 -10.15 20.08
C THR A 523 -13.15 -10.71 20.99
N SER A 524 -13.22 -11.98 21.41
CA SER A 524 -12.14 -12.69 22.11
C SER A 524 -10.86 -12.77 21.30
N TYR A 525 -10.96 -12.85 19.97
CA TYR A 525 -9.84 -12.96 19.06
C TYR A 525 -9.56 -11.65 18.30
N GLN A 526 -10.01 -10.50 18.81
CA GLN A 526 -9.79 -9.18 18.19
C GLN A 526 -9.33 -8.14 19.21
N ALA A 527 -8.56 -7.16 18.73
CA ALA A 527 -8.08 -6.00 19.47
C ALA A 527 -8.29 -4.68 18.67
N ASN A 528 -9.38 -4.61 17.91
CA ASN A 528 -9.78 -3.46 17.07
C ASN A 528 -10.77 -2.51 17.77
N TYR A 529 -10.79 -2.51 19.10
CA TYR A 529 -11.61 -1.64 19.95
C TYR A 529 -10.76 -1.00 21.07
N PRO A 530 -11.15 0.16 21.61
CA PRO A 530 -10.45 0.77 22.74
C PRO A 530 -10.43 -0.17 23.96
N PRO A 531 -9.40 -0.14 24.82
CA PRO A 531 -8.26 0.79 24.84
C PRO A 531 -7.00 0.31 24.10
N TYR A 532 -7.06 -0.74 23.27
CA TYR A 532 -5.92 -1.18 22.47
C TYR A 532 -5.36 -0.03 21.61
N GLY A 533 -4.03 0.04 21.46
CA GLY A 533 -3.35 1.11 20.72
C GLY A 533 -3.30 2.50 21.38
N LYS A 534 -3.80 2.71 22.63
CA LYS A 534 -3.84 4.02 23.33
C LYS A 534 -2.50 4.76 23.48
N THR A 535 -1.36 4.06 23.49
CA THR A 535 -0.04 4.62 23.78
C THR A 535 0.62 5.22 22.54
N LEU A 536 0.81 4.46 21.46
CA LEU A 536 1.43 4.99 20.24
C LEU A 536 0.42 5.38 19.16
N PHE A 537 -0.40 4.42 18.70
CA PHE A 537 -1.26 4.61 17.52
C PHE A 537 -2.42 5.57 17.76
N LYS A 538 -2.90 5.67 19.01
CA LYS A 538 -4.11 6.42 19.42
C LYS A 538 -5.43 5.91 18.85
N TYR A 539 -5.40 4.78 18.13
CA TYR A 539 -6.57 4.01 17.70
C TYR A 539 -6.27 2.50 17.80
N PRO A 540 -7.29 1.66 17.95
CA PRO A 540 -7.10 0.22 18.11
C PRO A 540 -6.91 -0.47 16.76
N SER A 541 -5.65 -0.73 16.40
CA SER A 541 -5.31 -1.28 15.08
C SER A 541 -5.60 -2.79 14.90
N GLY A 542 -6.05 -3.50 15.94
CA GLY A 542 -6.07 -4.97 15.95
C GLY A 542 -4.85 -5.61 16.62
N ARG A 543 -3.90 -4.81 17.14
CA ARG A 543 -2.76 -5.26 17.96
C ARG A 543 -3.19 -5.50 19.39
N PHE A 544 -2.82 -6.66 19.95
CA PHE A 544 -3.10 -7.04 21.35
C PHE A 544 -2.13 -6.35 22.33
N SER A 545 -2.09 -5.02 22.32
CA SER A 545 -1.25 -4.21 23.22
C SER A 545 -1.78 -2.75 23.28
N ASP A 546 -1.25 -1.95 24.21
CA ASP A 546 -1.49 -0.50 24.21
C ASP A 546 -0.77 0.24 23.07
N GLY A 547 0.12 -0.41 22.34
CA GLY A 547 0.83 0.18 21.23
C GLY A 547 1.45 -0.86 20.31
N ARG A 548 2.76 -0.76 20.10
CA ARG A 548 3.51 -1.72 19.27
C ARG A 548 3.68 -3.07 19.94
N MET A 549 3.77 -4.11 19.13
CA MET A 549 4.14 -5.46 19.55
C MET A 549 5.58 -5.76 19.12
N ILE A 550 6.11 -6.90 19.58
CA ILE A 550 7.48 -7.33 19.29
C ILE A 550 7.81 -7.27 17.77
N PRO A 551 6.98 -7.79 16.83
CA PRO A 551 7.29 -7.73 15.40
C PRO A 551 7.41 -6.31 14.82
N ASP A 552 6.62 -5.36 15.32
CA ASP A 552 6.66 -3.96 14.87
C ASP A 552 8.03 -3.33 15.18
N ILE A 553 8.50 -3.53 16.42
CA ILE A 553 9.77 -2.97 16.89
C ILE A 553 10.95 -3.71 16.24
N ILE A 554 10.83 -5.00 15.94
CA ILE A 554 11.81 -5.72 15.12
C ILE A 554 11.86 -5.15 13.69
N ALA A 555 10.72 -4.80 13.08
CA ALA A 555 10.70 -4.16 11.77
C ALA A 555 11.38 -2.78 11.79
N GLU A 556 11.08 -1.94 12.78
CA GLU A 556 11.75 -0.65 13.01
C GLU A 556 13.28 -0.81 13.17
N LEU A 557 13.72 -1.77 13.99
CA LEU A 557 15.14 -2.07 14.22
C LEU A 557 15.85 -2.61 12.97
N ALA A 558 15.12 -3.34 12.11
CA ALA A 558 15.57 -3.76 10.79
C ALA A 558 15.54 -2.65 9.73
N LYS A 559 15.06 -1.44 10.08
CA LYS A 559 14.83 -0.30 9.17
C LYS A 559 13.80 -0.61 8.07
N LEU A 560 12.86 -1.49 8.36
CA LEU A 560 11.68 -1.77 7.54
C LEU A 560 10.52 -0.87 7.98
N PRO A 561 9.54 -0.57 7.10
CA PRO A 561 8.27 -0.02 7.54
C PRO A 561 7.53 -1.00 8.46
N LEU A 562 6.55 -0.50 9.22
CA LEU A 562 5.60 -1.37 9.90
C LEU A 562 4.94 -2.29 8.87
N LEU A 563 4.99 -3.59 9.13
CA LEU A 563 4.47 -4.58 8.20
C LEU A 563 2.92 -4.52 8.21
N PRO A 564 2.27 -4.64 7.05
CA PRO A 564 0.81 -4.72 6.97
C PRO A 564 0.32 -6.11 7.41
N PRO A 565 -0.93 -6.24 7.88
CA PRO A 565 -1.61 -7.54 7.92
C PRO A 565 -1.82 -8.03 6.49
N TYR A 566 -1.65 -9.33 6.25
CA TYR A 566 -1.85 -9.94 4.93
C TYR A 566 -3.28 -9.75 4.40
N LEU A 567 -4.30 -9.76 5.28
CA LEU A 567 -5.70 -9.56 4.90
C LEU A 567 -6.12 -8.09 4.80
N HIS A 568 -5.19 -7.14 4.91
CA HIS A 568 -5.49 -5.71 4.73
C HIS A 568 -6.05 -5.47 3.30
N PRO A 569 -7.14 -4.71 3.14
CA PRO A 569 -7.83 -4.55 1.84
C PRO A 569 -7.00 -3.78 0.81
N GLU A 570 -6.09 -2.91 1.26
CA GLU A 570 -5.09 -2.29 0.38
C GLU A 570 -3.98 -3.31 0.09
N ASN A 571 -3.88 -3.79 -1.16
CA ASN A 571 -2.87 -4.74 -1.63
C ASN A 571 -1.45 -4.13 -1.52
N PRO A 572 -0.66 -4.44 -0.47
CA PRO A 572 0.50 -3.66 -0.12
C PRO A 572 1.79 -4.20 -0.74
N ASP A 573 2.86 -3.42 -0.66
CA ASP A 573 4.16 -3.82 -1.17
C ASP A 573 4.86 -4.87 -0.28
N PHE A 574 4.62 -6.14 -0.58
CA PHE A 574 5.24 -7.27 0.13
C PHE A 574 6.77 -7.39 -0.04
N THR A 575 7.45 -6.52 -0.79
CA THR A 575 8.92 -6.54 -0.89
C THR A 575 9.63 -6.22 0.44
N ASN A 576 8.97 -5.53 1.37
CA ASN A 576 9.45 -5.35 2.75
C ASN A 576 9.07 -6.52 3.68
N GLY A 577 8.16 -7.38 3.24
CA GLY A 577 7.55 -8.43 4.06
C GLY A 577 6.09 -8.14 4.39
N VAL A 578 5.49 -8.99 5.23
CA VAL A 578 4.08 -8.95 5.61
C VAL A 578 3.85 -9.81 6.85
N ASN A 579 2.77 -9.53 7.57
CA ASN A 579 2.37 -10.29 8.75
C ASN A 579 1.18 -11.22 8.46
N PHE A 580 1.37 -12.52 8.70
CA PHE A 580 0.34 -13.56 8.58
C PHE A 580 -0.23 -14.00 9.94
N ALA A 581 0.33 -13.53 11.06
CA ALA A 581 -0.09 -13.94 12.41
C ALA A 581 -1.55 -13.59 12.70
N SER A 582 -2.18 -14.37 13.58
CA SER A 582 -3.61 -14.30 13.87
C SER A 582 -3.90 -14.55 15.35
N GLY A 583 -4.66 -13.65 15.97
CA GLY A 583 -5.05 -13.76 17.36
C GLY A 583 -5.73 -15.10 17.68
N GLY A 584 -5.27 -15.80 18.72
CA GLY A 584 -5.75 -17.13 19.11
C GLY A 584 -5.21 -18.32 18.28
N SER A 585 -4.41 -18.10 17.22
CA SER A 585 -3.89 -19.21 16.41
C SER A 585 -2.97 -20.15 17.20
N GLY A 586 -3.08 -21.45 16.92
CA GLY A 586 -2.15 -22.50 17.37
C GLY A 586 -1.30 -23.07 16.24
N ALA A 587 -0.48 -24.07 16.55
CA ALA A 587 0.17 -24.94 15.58
C ALA A 587 -0.77 -26.07 15.11
N LEU A 588 -1.72 -26.46 15.95
CA LEU A 588 -2.78 -27.43 15.63
C LEU A 588 -3.95 -26.74 14.92
N LEU A 589 -4.53 -27.42 13.92
CA LEU A 589 -5.70 -26.94 13.17
C LEU A 589 -6.97 -26.81 14.04
N GLN A 590 -7.01 -27.55 15.15
CA GLN A 590 -8.13 -27.58 16.09
C GLN A 590 -8.17 -26.38 17.03
N THR A 591 -7.04 -25.72 17.29
CA THR A 591 -6.95 -24.59 18.24
C THR A 591 -7.77 -23.42 17.72
N ALA A 592 -8.77 -22.99 18.49
CA ALA A 592 -9.75 -21.96 18.11
C ALA A 592 -10.36 -22.15 16.69
N GLN A 593 -10.57 -23.40 16.27
CA GLN A 593 -10.96 -23.74 14.89
C GLN A 593 -12.20 -22.94 14.42
N GLY A 594 -12.07 -22.31 13.25
CA GLY A 594 -13.13 -21.52 12.61
C GLY A 594 -13.18 -20.04 13.03
N TYR A 595 -12.44 -19.65 14.07
CA TYR A 595 -12.36 -18.25 14.54
C TYR A 595 -11.02 -17.56 14.22
N VAL A 596 -10.02 -18.31 13.75
CA VAL A 596 -8.63 -17.84 13.59
C VAL A 596 -8.03 -18.31 12.27
N ILE A 597 -6.92 -17.70 11.86
CA ILE A 597 -6.11 -18.14 10.71
C ILE A 597 -5.05 -19.10 11.25
N ASP A 598 -5.33 -20.39 11.14
CA ASP A 598 -4.43 -21.47 11.57
C ASP A 598 -3.06 -21.39 10.86
N LEU A 599 -2.00 -21.93 11.48
CA LEU A 599 -0.63 -21.86 10.97
C LEU A 599 -0.47 -22.43 9.54
N HIS A 600 -1.24 -23.45 9.15
CA HIS A 600 -1.19 -23.99 7.79
C HIS A 600 -1.80 -23.01 6.77
N THR A 601 -2.90 -22.33 7.12
CA THR A 601 -3.45 -21.22 6.33
C THR A 601 -2.49 -20.02 6.27
N GLN A 602 -1.76 -19.68 7.34
CA GLN A 602 -0.72 -18.65 7.29
C GLN A 602 0.39 -19.00 6.28
N VAL A 603 0.84 -20.26 6.24
CA VAL A 603 1.81 -20.74 5.24
C VAL A 603 1.23 -20.73 3.82
N LYS A 604 -0.06 -21.03 3.65
CA LYS A 604 -0.78 -20.91 2.37
C LYS A 604 -0.82 -19.47 1.87
N TYR A 605 -1.01 -18.49 2.74
CA TYR A 605 -0.92 -17.07 2.40
C TYR A 605 0.50 -16.66 2.00
N PHE A 606 1.53 -17.14 2.70
CA PHE A 606 2.92 -16.93 2.26
C PHE A 606 3.22 -17.53 0.87
N LYS A 607 2.70 -18.72 0.57
CA LYS A 607 2.76 -19.31 -0.78
C LYS A 607 2.08 -18.43 -1.85
N ASN A 608 1.06 -17.67 -1.49
CA ASN A 608 0.44 -16.68 -2.39
C ASN A 608 1.34 -15.44 -2.57
N VAL A 609 1.89 -14.91 -1.47
CA VAL A 609 2.82 -13.77 -1.50
C VAL A 609 4.05 -14.06 -2.37
N LYS A 610 4.57 -15.29 -2.35
CA LYS A 610 5.62 -15.72 -3.29
C LYS A 610 5.24 -15.52 -4.76
N LYS A 611 4.00 -15.82 -5.16
CA LYS A 611 3.50 -15.60 -6.54
C LYS A 611 3.44 -14.11 -6.87
N ILE A 612 2.86 -13.32 -5.98
CA ILE A 612 2.73 -11.85 -6.11
C ILE A 612 4.12 -11.21 -6.23
N LEU A 613 5.11 -11.68 -5.47
CA LEU A 613 6.50 -11.23 -5.60
C LEU A 613 7.08 -11.60 -6.96
N ARG A 614 6.94 -12.84 -7.43
CA ARG A 614 7.44 -13.28 -8.75
C ARG A 614 6.84 -12.46 -9.89
N GLU A 615 5.53 -12.18 -9.85
CA GLU A 615 4.84 -11.32 -10.81
C GLU A 615 5.34 -9.87 -10.78
N LYS A 616 5.67 -9.36 -9.59
CA LYS A 616 6.07 -7.96 -9.39
C LYS A 616 7.54 -7.68 -9.68
N ILE A 617 8.46 -8.52 -9.19
CA ILE A 617 9.91 -8.27 -9.25
C ILE A 617 10.68 -9.26 -10.16
N GLY A 618 10.00 -10.28 -10.68
CA GLY A 618 10.60 -11.35 -11.49
C GLY A 618 10.97 -12.58 -10.67
N GLU A 619 10.99 -13.74 -11.31
CA GLU A 619 11.24 -15.04 -10.68
C GLU A 619 12.57 -15.07 -9.90
N GLU A 620 13.68 -14.69 -10.55
CA GLU A 620 15.02 -14.77 -9.98
C GLU A 620 15.20 -13.86 -8.75
N GLU A 621 14.76 -12.60 -8.83
CA GLU A 621 14.84 -11.69 -7.68
C GLU A 621 13.89 -12.10 -6.56
N ALA A 622 12.71 -12.65 -6.88
CA ALA A 622 11.81 -13.18 -5.87
C ALA A 622 12.45 -14.36 -5.10
N GLU A 623 13.09 -15.32 -5.79
CA GLU A 623 13.85 -16.38 -5.10
C GLU A 623 15.03 -15.83 -4.28
N ALA A 624 15.77 -14.86 -4.82
CA ALA A 624 16.86 -14.21 -4.11
C ALA A 624 16.37 -13.45 -2.85
N LEU A 625 15.23 -12.77 -2.95
CA LEU A 625 14.58 -12.08 -1.85
C LEU A 625 14.15 -13.03 -0.75
N LEU A 626 13.44 -14.11 -1.08
CA LEU A 626 12.98 -15.09 -0.09
C LEU A 626 14.17 -15.79 0.60
N LYS A 627 15.24 -16.09 -0.15
CA LYS A 627 16.47 -16.66 0.40
C LYS A 627 17.17 -15.74 1.41
N ARG A 628 17.17 -14.42 1.18
CA ARG A 628 17.78 -13.43 2.09
C ARG A 628 16.81 -12.84 3.12
N SER A 629 15.53 -13.22 3.11
CA SER A 629 14.52 -12.75 4.07
C SER A 629 14.63 -13.45 5.42
N VAL A 630 14.05 -12.84 6.46
CA VAL A 630 13.90 -13.41 7.79
C VAL A 630 12.44 -13.78 8.03
N TYR A 631 12.23 -14.97 8.57
CA TYR A 631 10.93 -15.54 8.91
C TYR A 631 10.83 -15.59 10.43
N PHE A 632 9.89 -14.88 11.04
CA PHE A 632 9.84 -14.70 12.49
C PHE A 632 8.53 -15.27 13.05
N LEU A 633 8.65 -16.20 14.00
CA LEU A 633 7.56 -17.07 14.45
C LEU A 633 7.35 -17.02 15.97
N SER A 634 6.09 -16.94 16.39
CA SER A 634 5.62 -17.14 17.77
C SER A 634 4.33 -17.97 17.74
N VAL A 635 4.41 -19.27 18.04
CA VAL A 635 3.27 -20.21 18.01
C VAL A 635 3.45 -21.25 19.12
N GLY A 636 2.34 -21.69 19.73
CA GLY A 636 2.32 -22.79 20.69
C GLY A 636 1.63 -22.46 22.00
N SER A 637 1.40 -21.17 22.29
CA SER A 637 0.79 -20.71 23.54
C SER A 637 -0.67 -21.17 23.67
N ASN A 638 -1.48 -20.90 22.64
CA ASN A 638 -2.90 -21.24 22.57
C ASN A 638 -3.14 -22.75 22.54
N ASP A 639 -2.28 -23.53 21.86
CA ASP A 639 -2.38 -25.00 21.83
C ASP A 639 -2.38 -25.62 23.24
N TYR A 640 -1.67 -25.01 24.19
CA TYR A 640 -1.64 -25.45 25.59
C TYR A 640 -2.75 -24.84 26.44
N GLY A 641 -3.34 -23.70 26.03
CA GLY A 641 -4.56 -23.18 26.65
C GLY A 641 -5.71 -24.19 26.63
N GLU A 642 -5.86 -24.92 25.51
CA GLU A 642 -6.83 -26.01 25.33
C GLU A 642 -6.66 -27.18 26.32
N LEU A 643 -5.54 -27.26 27.06
CA LEU A 643 -5.33 -28.28 28.10
C LEU A 643 -5.92 -27.90 29.46
N LEU A 644 -6.34 -26.64 29.66
CA LEU A 644 -6.91 -26.16 30.91
C LEU A 644 -8.37 -26.60 31.04
N ASN A 645 -8.64 -27.49 32.00
CA ASN A 645 -9.99 -27.88 32.38
C ASN A 645 -10.43 -27.02 33.58
N VAL A 646 -11.28 -26.03 33.31
CA VAL A 646 -11.83 -25.10 34.32
C VAL A 646 -13.23 -25.54 34.69
N THR A 647 -13.42 -25.85 35.97
CA THR A 647 -14.73 -26.10 36.58
C THR A 647 -15.06 -25.00 37.59
N ASN A 648 -16.32 -24.87 38.01
CA ASN A 648 -16.77 -23.82 38.94
C ASN A 648 -16.01 -23.73 40.27
N SER A 649 -15.21 -24.75 40.65
CA SER A 649 -14.49 -24.79 41.93
C SER A 649 -12.99 -25.13 41.81
N THR A 650 -12.53 -25.64 40.66
CA THR A 650 -11.13 -26.07 40.46
C THR A 650 -10.67 -25.92 39.01
N VAL A 651 -9.40 -25.57 38.84
CA VAL A 651 -8.65 -25.73 37.59
C VAL A 651 -7.78 -26.99 37.66
N SER A 652 -7.74 -27.76 36.58
CA SER A 652 -6.81 -28.87 36.38
C SER A 652 -6.36 -28.95 34.93
N LEU A 653 -5.45 -29.86 34.61
CA LEU A 653 -5.11 -30.18 33.23
C LEU A 653 -5.89 -31.41 32.76
N LEU A 654 -6.29 -31.42 31.49
CA LEU A 654 -6.87 -32.61 30.86
C LEU A 654 -5.91 -33.83 31.01
N PRO A 655 -6.45 -35.04 31.23
CA PRO A 655 -5.67 -36.27 31.46
C PRO A 655 -5.08 -36.83 30.16
N VAL A 656 -4.24 -36.05 29.49
CA VAL A 656 -3.55 -36.41 28.25
C VAL A 656 -2.05 -36.63 28.47
N ASP A 657 -1.41 -37.42 27.62
CA ASP A 657 0.06 -37.47 27.58
C ASP A 657 0.61 -36.11 27.09
N LYS A 658 1.10 -35.32 28.05
CA LYS A 658 1.68 -33.99 27.84
C LYS A 658 2.86 -34.02 26.85
N GLN A 659 3.63 -35.11 26.82
CA GLN A 659 4.78 -35.26 25.92
C GLN A 659 4.35 -35.64 24.50
N GLN A 660 3.34 -36.50 24.35
CA GLN A 660 2.72 -36.78 23.06
C GLN A 660 2.05 -35.53 22.48
N PHE A 661 1.32 -34.77 23.30
CA PHE A 661 0.64 -33.54 22.89
C PHE A 661 1.63 -32.46 22.42
N VAL A 662 2.71 -32.20 23.20
CA VAL A 662 3.81 -31.34 22.75
C VAL A 662 4.44 -31.87 21.46
N GLY A 663 4.52 -33.18 21.28
CA GLY A 663 4.96 -33.83 20.04
C GLY A 663 4.12 -33.44 18.82
N PHE A 664 2.79 -33.37 18.94
CA PHE A 664 1.91 -32.93 17.85
C PHE A 664 2.09 -31.46 17.51
N VAL A 665 2.17 -30.57 18.52
CA VAL A 665 2.42 -29.12 18.33
C VAL A 665 3.74 -28.88 17.61
N ILE A 666 4.83 -29.50 18.10
CA ILE A 666 6.17 -29.38 17.48
C ILE A 666 6.20 -30.04 16.10
N GLY A 667 5.45 -31.12 15.87
CA GLY A 667 5.33 -31.78 14.57
C GLY A 667 4.72 -30.87 13.50
N ASN A 668 3.59 -30.21 13.82
CA ASN A 668 2.94 -29.27 12.90
C ASN A 668 3.82 -28.03 12.64
N LEU A 669 4.43 -27.46 13.68
CA LEU A 669 5.39 -26.36 13.53
C LEU A 669 6.59 -26.77 12.66
N THR A 670 7.09 -28.01 12.78
CA THR A 670 8.16 -28.56 11.92
C THR A 670 7.73 -28.59 10.45
N ASN A 671 6.48 -28.97 10.17
CA ASN A 671 5.96 -29.04 8.80
C ASN A 671 5.81 -27.63 8.21
N ALA A 672 5.25 -26.67 8.95
CA ALA A 672 5.16 -25.28 8.52
C ALA A 672 6.54 -24.67 8.17
N ILE A 673 7.57 -24.92 9.00
CA ILE A 673 8.94 -24.47 8.74
C ILE A 673 9.51 -25.11 7.45
N LYS A 674 9.25 -26.40 7.22
CA LYS A 674 9.68 -27.08 5.99
C LYS A 674 9.00 -26.52 4.75
N GLU A 675 7.68 -26.29 4.79
CA GLU A 675 6.93 -25.69 3.68
C GLU A 675 7.47 -24.28 3.35
N ILE A 676 7.76 -23.45 4.37
CA ILE A 676 8.38 -22.13 4.18
C ILE A 676 9.79 -22.26 3.57
N TYR A 677 10.57 -23.24 4.01
CA TYR A 677 11.90 -23.53 3.47
C TYR A 677 11.85 -24.01 2.01
N GLU A 678 10.89 -24.84 1.63
CA GLU A 678 10.62 -25.26 0.25
C GLU A 678 10.26 -24.06 -0.65
N GLN A 679 9.59 -23.04 -0.11
CA GLN A 679 9.35 -21.79 -0.83
C GLN A 679 10.57 -20.87 -0.91
N GLY A 680 11.74 -21.27 -0.41
CA GLY A 680 13.00 -20.52 -0.49
C GLY A 680 13.49 -19.92 0.82
N GLY A 681 12.70 -19.98 1.90
CA GLY A 681 13.10 -19.40 3.19
C GLY A 681 14.32 -20.07 3.81
N ARG A 682 15.26 -19.30 4.36
CA ARG A 682 16.50 -19.84 4.95
C ARG A 682 16.80 -19.39 6.38
N LYS A 683 16.21 -18.30 6.87
CA LYS A 683 16.62 -17.64 8.11
C LYS A 683 15.42 -17.45 9.05
N PHE A 684 15.38 -18.24 10.12
CA PHE A 684 14.19 -18.41 10.96
C PHE A 684 14.42 -17.91 12.40
N GLY A 685 13.73 -16.84 12.79
CA GLY A 685 13.63 -16.40 14.19
C GLY A 685 12.44 -17.04 14.89
N PHE A 686 12.63 -17.46 16.14
CA PHE A 686 11.60 -18.04 16.99
C PHE A 686 11.57 -17.32 18.34
N VAL A 687 10.37 -17.01 18.82
CA VAL A 687 10.10 -16.72 20.24
C VAL A 687 9.53 -18.00 20.83
N ASN A 688 10.17 -18.54 21.89
CA ASN A 688 9.68 -19.75 22.54
C ASN A 688 8.45 -19.48 23.42
N VAL A 689 7.75 -20.50 23.89
CA VAL A 689 6.52 -20.30 24.68
C VAL A 689 6.88 -19.75 26.06
N GLY A 690 6.28 -18.62 26.45
CA GLY A 690 6.50 -17.96 27.75
C GLY A 690 6.01 -18.78 28.95
N PRO A 691 6.18 -18.29 30.19
CA PRO A 691 5.60 -18.91 31.38
C PRO A 691 4.08 -18.69 31.42
N ILE A 692 3.33 -19.40 30.57
CA ILE A 692 1.88 -19.19 30.37
C ILE A 692 1.07 -19.33 31.66
N GLY A 693 1.49 -20.18 32.61
CA GLY A 693 0.85 -20.24 33.93
C GLY A 693 1.05 -19.02 34.82
N CYS A 694 1.88 -18.06 34.41
CA CYS A 694 2.10 -16.78 35.08
C CYS A 694 1.35 -15.60 34.43
N SER A 695 0.56 -15.82 33.36
CA SER A 695 -0.31 -14.75 32.83
C SER A 695 -1.34 -14.34 33.89
N PRO A 696 -1.82 -13.08 33.88
CA PRO A 696 -2.91 -12.66 34.75
C PRO A 696 -4.15 -13.58 34.65
N SER A 697 -4.52 -14.00 33.44
CA SER A 697 -5.66 -14.90 33.18
C SER A 697 -5.53 -16.29 33.81
N VAL A 698 -4.32 -16.88 33.85
CA VAL A 698 -4.13 -18.20 34.45
C VAL A 698 -3.91 -18.10 35.96
N ARG A 699 -3.39 -16.98 36.47
CA ARG A 699 -3.24 -16.72 37.91
C ARG A 699 -4.56 -16.75 38.65
N ILE A 700 -5.63 -16.17 38.08
CA ILE A 700 -6.96 -16.13 38.72
C ILE A 700 -7.63 -17.50 38.85
N LEU A 701 -7.23 -18.49 38.04
CA LEU A 701 -7.79 -19.85 38.07
C LEU A 701 -7.37 -20.66 39.30
N LYS A 702 -6.36 -20.20 40.04
CA LYS A 702 -5.83 -20.88 41.24
C LYS A 702 -6.35 -20.17 42.49
N ASN A 703 -6.94 -20.93 43.44
CA ASN A 703 -7.66 -20.48 44.66
C ASN A 703 -6.85 -19.67 45.72
N ASN A 704 -5.89 -18.83 45.31
CA ASN A 704 -5.29 -17.74 46.09
C ASN A 704 -4.55 -16.69 45.21
N GLY A 705 -4.53 -16.82 43.87
CA GLY A 705 -3.99 -15.84 42.91
C GLY A 705 -2.47 -15.53 42.93
N SER A 706 -1.81 -15.75 44.06
CA SER A 706 -0.44 -15.28 44.35
C SER A 706 0.68 -16.00 43.59
N THR A 707 0.42 -17.20 43.07
CA THR A 707 1.42 -18.08 42.44
C THR A 707 0.99 -18.51 41.06
N CYS A 708 1.97 -18.68 40.17
CA CYS A 708 1.71 -19.22 38.83
C CYS A 708 1.17 -20.65 38.90
N PHE A 709 0.43 -21.07 37.86
CA PHE A 709 0.10 -22.47 37.66
C PHE A 709 1.31 -23.19 37.03
N ASP A 710 2.09 -23.88 37.86
CA ASP A 710 3.34 -24.47 37.38
C ASP A 710 3.12 -25.65 36.42
N GLU A 711 2.03 -26.41 36.56
CA GLU A 711 1.79 -27.59 35.71
C GLU A 711 1.64 -27.23 34.22
N ILE A 712 0.91 -26.16 33.89
CA ILE A 712 0.80 -25.70 32.51
C ILE A 712 2.11 -25.04 32.05
N SER A 713 2.81 -24.36 32.97
CA SER A 713 4.16 -23.83 32.69
C SER A 713 5.18 -24.94 32.44
N ALA A 714 5.02 -26.13 33.01
CA ALA A 714 5.84 -27.30 32.73
C ALA A 714 5.63 -27.83 31.31
N VAL A 715 4.41 -27.72 30.76
CA VAL A 715 4.14 -28.04 29.35
C VAL A 715 4.86 -27.05 28.42
N ALA A 716 4.85 -25.74 28.75
CA ALA A 716 5.64 -24.74 28.01
C ALA A 716 7.16 -25.00 28.10
N ARG A 717 7.69 -25.38 29.27
CA ARG A 717 9.10 -25.80 29.40
C ARG A 717 9.41 -27.02 28.53
N LEU A 718 8.50 -28.00 28.46
CA LEU A 718 8.65 -29.18 27.60
C LEU A 718 8.62 -28.81 26.11
N HIS A 719 7.73 -27.91 25.67
CA HIS A 719 7.75 -27.34 24.33
C HIS A 719 9.12 -26.74 24.02
N ASN A 720 9.65 -25.87 24.89
CA ASN A 720 10.88 -25.13 24.62
C ASN A 720 12.11 -26.06 24.48
N ILE A 721 12.13 -27.16 25.23
CA ILE A 721 13.13 -28.23 25.06
C ILE A 721 12.98 -28.91 23.68
N GLN A 722 11.76 -29.24 23.26
CA GLN A 722 11.50 -29.92 21.99
C GLN A 722 11.71 -29.00 20.77
N LEU A 723 11.35 -27.71 20.87
CA LEU A 723 11.66 -26.68 19.88
C LEU A 723 13.18 -26.55 19.67
N SER A 724 13.96 -26.56 20.76
CA SER A 724 15.43 -26.53 20.69
C SER A 724 16.01 -27.77 20.02
N LYS A 725 15.46 -28.96 20.31
CA LYS A 725 15.84 -30.22 19.62
C LYS A 725 15.45 -30.20 18.14
N MET A 726 14.27 -29.66 17.83
CA MET A 726 13.72 -29.56 16.47
C MET A 726 14.54 -28.61 15.59
N THR A 727 14.89 -27.41 16.06
CA THR A 727 15.73 -26.48 15.29
C THR A 727 17.16 -27.01 15.08
N LEU A 728 17.73 -27.74 16.06
CA LEU A 728 19.00 -28.47 15.88
C LEU A 728 18.89 -29.59 14.83
N LYS A 729 17.77 -30.32 14.78
CA LYS A 729 17.50 -31.35 13.76
C LYS A 729 17.36 -30.72 12.38
N LEU A 730 16.58 -29.65 12.24
CA LEU A 730 16.41 -28.93 10.97
C LEU A 730 17.73 -28.36 10.46
N LYS A 731 18.59 -27.78 11.32
CA LYS A 731 19.93 -27.31 10.94
C LYS A 731 20.84 -28.42 10.39
N LYS A 732 20.65 -29.68 10.81
CA LYS A 732 21.38 -30.85 10.26
C LYS A 732 20.78 -31.36 8.95
N GLN A 733 19.48 -31.16 8.72
CA GLN A 733 18.73 -31.73 7.59
C GLN A 733 18.54 -30.76 6.41
N LEU A 734 18.51 -29.45 6.67
CA LEU A 734 18.14 -28.42 5.68
C LEU A 734 19.35 -27.54 5.36
N ASN A 735 19.83 -27.61 4.11
CA ASN A 735 21.01 -26.87 3.68
C ASN A 735 20.78 -25.34 3.74
N GLY A 736 21.72 -24.62 4.34
CA GLY A 736 21.61 -23.17 4.52
C GLY A 736 20.60 -22.72 5.58
N PHE A 737 19.94 -23.63 6.31
CA PHE A 737 19.04 -23.27 7.41
C PHE A 737 19.80 -22.57 8.55
N LYS A 738 19.51 -21.29 8.74
CA LYS A 738 19.97 -20.48 9.88
C LYS A 738 18.77 -20.22 10.79
N TYR A 739 18.99 -20.20 12.09
CA TYR A 739 17.93 -19.90 13.04
C TYR A 739 18.42 -19.14 14.27
N SER A 740 17.47 -18.52 14.96
CA SER A 740 17.62 -17.84 16.25
C SER A 740 16.42 -18.22 17.10
N VAL A 741 16.61 -18.79 18.29
CA VAL A 741 15.56 -18.97 19.30
C VAL A 741 15.81 -17.99 20.44
N HIS A 742 14.84 -17.14 20.73
CA HIS A 742 14.80 -16.33 21.94
C HIS A 742 14.11 -17.10 23.07
N ASP A 743 14.77 -17.16 24.23
CA ASP A 743 14.22 -17.75 25.45
C ASP A 743 13.30 -16.76 26.18
N PHE A 744 12.13 -16.57 25.59
CA PHE A 744 11.04 -15.75 26.12
C PHE A 744 10.52 -16.28 27.45
N TYR A 745 10.54 -17.60 27.66
CA TYR A 745 10.23 -18.19 28.96
C TYR A 745 11.10 -17.59 30.06
N ALA A 746 12.42 -17.63 29.88
CA ALA A 746 13.36 -17.12 30.87
C ALA A 746 13.32 -15.58 30.98
N SER A 747 13.24 -14.85 29.87
CA SER A 747 13.25 -13.38 29.90
C SER A 747 11.97 -12.80 30.50
N LEU A 748 10.78 -13.29 30.10
CA LEU A 748 9.51 -12.86 30.69
C LEU A 748 9.40 -13.26 32.17
N SER A 749 9.89 -14.45 32.56
CA SER A 749 9.92 -14.86 33.97
C SER A 749 10.72 -13.88 34.85
N GLN A 750 11.87 -13.38 34.37
CA GLN A 750 12.66 -12.39 35.11
C GLN A 750 11.94 -11.04 35.24
N VAL A 751 11.30 -10.57 34.17
CA VAL A 751 10.57 -9.30 34.15
C VAL A 751 9.31 -9.35 35.03
N VAL A 752 8.58 -10.48 35.02
CA VAL A 752 7.41 -10.71 35.90
C VAL A 752 7.80 -10.82 37.37
N THR A 753 8.94 -11.46 37.68
CA THR A 753 9.40 -11.66 39.07
C THR A 753 10.05 -10.40 39.67
N TYR A 754 10.78 -9.63 38.86
CA TYR A 754 11.54 -8.45 39.31
C TYR A 754 11.18 -7.18 38.54
N PRO A 755 9.88 -6.79 38.42
CA PRO A 755 9.42 -5.74 37.51
C PRO A 755 10.16 -4.41 37.68
N SER A 756 10.46 -4.02 38.92
CA SER A 756 11.15 -2.76 39.23
C SER A 756 12.58 -2.69 38.68
N LYS A 757 13.27 -3.84 38.54
CA LYS A 757 14.60 -3.90 37.90
C LYS A 757 14.55 -3.53 36.42
N TYR A 758 13.41 -3.74 35.78
CA TYR A 758 13.15 -3.44 34.37
C TYR A 758 12.29 -2.17 34.21
N GLY A 759 12.10 -1.40 35.28
CA GLY A 759 11.38 -0.13 35.28
C GLY A 759 9.85 -0.25 35.27
N PHE A 760 9.28 -1.41 35.64
CA PHE A 760 7.83 -1.60 35.82
C PHE A 760 7.45 -1.55 37.30
N LYS A 761 6.22 -1.15 37.61
CA LYS A 761 5.63 -1.20 38.96
C LYS A 761 4.87 -2.51 39.19
N GLY A 762 4.20 -3.03 38.17
CA GLY A 762 3.40 -4.27 38.22
C GLY A 762 3.90 -5.35 37.26
N GLY A 763 4.28 -6.52 37.81
CA GLY A 763 4.74 -7.68 37.04
C GLY A 763 3.70 -8.80 36.85
N SER A 764 2.72 -8.93 37.75
CA SER A 764 1.82 -10.10 37.81
C SER A 764 0.39 -9.85 37.33
N GLY A 765 0.03 -8.62 36.98
CA GLY A 765 -1.32 -8.23 36.59
C GLY A 765 -1.34 -7.30 35.38
N GLY A 766 -2.50 -7.20 34.73
CA GLY A 766 -2.73 -6.35 33.57
C GLY A 766 -2.88 -4.87 33.92
N CYS A 767 -2.58 -4.00 32.95
CA CYS A 767 -3.06 -2.62 32.97
C CYS A 767 -4.59 -2.55 32.80
N CYS A 768 -5.18 -3.49 32.07
CA CYS A 768 -6.56 -3.47 31.59
C CYS A 768 -7.27 -4.81 31.84
N GLY A 769 -8.51 -4.77 32.34
CA GLY A 769 -9.31 -5.97 32.67
C GLY A 769 -9.99 -5.84 34.04
N SER A 770 -10.61 -6.91 34.53
CA SER A 770 -11.34 -6.93 35.81
C SER A 770 -10.91 -8.10 36.71
N GLY A 771 -11.43 -8.10 37.94
CA GLY A 771 -11.12 -9.11 38.95
C GLY A 771 -9.68 -9.04 39.46
N PRO A 772 -9.26 -10.04 40.27
CA PRO A 772 -7.90 -10.12 40.79
C PRO A 772 -6.86 -10.07 39.65
N TYR A 773 -5.76 -9.35 39.85
CA TYR A 773 -4.70 -9.14 38.84
C TYR A 773 -5.16 -8.50 37.51
N ARG A 774 -6.42 -8.06 37.37
CA ARG A 774 -7.05 -7.77 36.06
C ARG A 774 -6.93 -8.98 35.11
N GLY A 775 -7.09 -10.19 35.67
CA GLY A 775 -6.96 -11.45 34.95
C GLY A 775 -8.19 -11.85 34.14
N GLU A 776 -9.36 -11.27 34.43
CA GLU A 776 -10.56 -11.53 33.66
C GLU A 776 -10.46 -10.85 32.29
N ASP A 777 -10.89 -11.55 31.24
CA ASP A 777 -10.77 -11.12 29.84
C ASP A 777 -11.87 -10.12 29.44
N THR A 778 -11.89 -8.96 30.11
CA THR A 778 -12.91 -7.91 29.98
C THR A 778 -12.38 -6.59 29.42
N CYS A 779 -11.07 -6.52 29.15
CA CYS A 779 -10.40 -5.30 28.68
C CYS A 779 -11.11 -4.72 27.44
N GLY A 780 -11.58 -3.48 27.56
CA GLY A 780 -12.24 -2.74 26.47
C GLY A 780 -13.76 -2.74 26.48
N GLY A 781 -14.41 -3.42 27.42
CA GLY A 781 -15.88 -3.36 27.58
C GLY A 781 -16.67 -4.05 26.45
N ASN A 782 -15.95 -4.74 25.57
CA ASN A 782 -16.49 -5.67 24.59
C ASN A 782 -16.43 -7.11 25.15
N LYS A 783 -16.97 -8.09 24.42
CA LYS A 783 -17.23 -9.48 24.89
C LYS A 783 -18.43 -9.60 25.85
N GLY A 784 -19.32 -8.59 25.86
CA GLY A 784 -20.59 -8.61 26.61
C GLY A 784 -20.50 -8.12 28.06
N ILE A 785 -19.30 -7.84 28.56
CA ILE A 785 -19.04 -7.29 29.89
C ILE A 785 -18.67 -5.81 29.73
N LYS A 786 -19.43 -4.90 30.35
CA LYS A 786 -19.24 -3.45 30.20
C LYS A 786 -18.21 -2.85 31.15
N GLU A 787 -17.92 -3.55 32.25
CA GLU A 787 -17.05 -3.06 33.33
C GLU A 787 -15.65 -3.66 33.20
N TYR A 788 -14.65 -2.80 33.12
CA TYR A 788 -13.23 -3.15 33.17
C TYR A 788 -12.47 -1.99 33.79
N GLU A 789 -11.38 -2.30 34.51
CA GLU A 789 -10.44 -1.28 34.96
C GLU A 789 -9.42 -0.99 33.86
N LEU A 790 -8.93 0.26 33.80
CA LEU A 790 -7.80 0.65 32.97
C LEU A 790 -6.81 1.48 33.78
N CYS A 791 -5.56 1.05 33.80
CA CYS A 791 -4.49 1.75 34.50
C CYS A 791 -4.18 3.10 33.85
N HIS A 792 -3.79 4.07 34.69
CA HIS A 792 -3.44 5.42 34.25
C HIS A 792 -2.27 5.42 33.25
N ASN A 793 -1.21 4.67 33.55
CA ASN A 793 0.01 4.60 32.74
C ASN A 793 0.37 3.14 32.37
N PRO A 794 0.13 2.68 31.13
CA PRO A 794 0.50 1.33 30.69
C PRO A 794 1.99 1.01 30.86
N ASN A 795 2.87 2.02 30.80
CA ASN A 795 4.32 1.85 31.00
C ASN A 795 4.70 1.39 32.42
N ASP A 796 3.77 1.40 33.38
CA ASP A 796 3.99 0.87 34.72
C ASP A 796 3.77 -0.65 34.80
N TYR A 797 3.22 -1.30 33.76
CA TYR A 797 2.81 -2.70 33.77
C TYR A 797 3.53 -3.55 32.71
N VAL A 798 3.86 -4.78 33.07
CA VAL A 798 4.43 -5.77 32.12
C VAL A 798 3.37 -6.25 31.13
N PHE A 799 2.16 -6.55 31.61
CA PHE A 799 1.02 -6.95 30.79
C PHE A 799 0.10 -5.77 30.53
N PHE A 800 -0.37 -5.62 29.29
CA PHE A 800 -1.42 -4.64 28.98
C PHE A 800 -2.79 -5.17 29.39
N ASP A 801 -3.17 -6.35 28.91
CA ASP A 801 -4.42 -7.03 29.25
C ASP A 801 -4.15 -8.26 30.14
N SER A 802 -5.06 -9.25 30.13
CA SER A 802 -4.95 -10.47 30.93
C SER A 802 -3.95 -11.52 30.40
N HIS A 803 -3.36 -11.30 29.21
CA HIS A 803 -2.46 -12.23 28.51
C HIS A 803 -1.22 -11.56 27.91
N HIS A 804 -1.37 -10.38 27.30
CA HIS A 804 -0.41 -9.81 26.36
C HIS A 804 0.47 -8.70 26.96
N PRO A 805 1.73 -8.55 26.52
CA PRO A 805 2.64 -7.51 27.00
C PRO A 805 2.22 -6.07 26.59
N SER A 806 2.59 -5.09 27.42
CA SER A 806 2.50 -3.66 27.07
C SER A 806 3.53 -3.24 26.02
N ASP A 807 3.33 -2.12 25.33
CA ASP A 807 4.26 -1.58 24.31
C ASP A 807 5.67 -1.46 24.89
N LYS A 808 5.82 -0.99 26.13
CA LYS A 808 7.12 -0.92 26.82
C LYS A 808 7.72 -2.30 27.10
N ALA A 809 6.92 -3.31 27.44
CA ALA A 809 7.40 -4.68 27.57
C ALA A 809 7.80 -5.26 26.21
N CYS A 810 7.00 -5.03 25.16
CA CYS A 810 7.33 -5.36 23.78
C CYS A 810 8.65 -4.74 23.33
N GLN A 811 8.90 -3.46 23.63
CA GLN A 811 10.17 -2.78 23.36
C GLN A 811 11.34 -3.47 24.07
N HIS A 812 11.20 -3.77 25.36
CA HIS A 812 12.22 -4.48 26.12
C HIS A 812 12.57 -5.84 25.49
N PHE A 813 11.55 -6.66 25.19
CA PHE A 813 11.76 -7.99 24.60
C PHE A 813 12.27 -7.90 23.16
N ALA A 814 11.77 -6.99 22.33
CA ALA A 814 12.24 -6.80 20.95
C ALA A 814 13.72 -6.39 20.90
N HIS A 815 14.18 -5.50 21.79
CA HIS A 815 15.60 -5.20 21.91
C HIS A 815 16.40 -6.44 22.33
N LEU A 816 15.96 -7.18 23.36
CA LEU A 816 16.62 -8.43 23.76
C LEU A 816 16.68 -9.48 22.63
N ILE A 817 15.63 -9.62 21.83
CA ILE A 817 15.57 -10.51 20.66
C ILE A 817 16.53 -10.03 19.56
N TRP A 818 16.60 -8.72 19.33
CA TRP A 818 17.39 -8.10 18.27
C TRP A 818 18.89 -8.21 18.53
N ASN A 819 19.36 -7.71 19.66
CA ASN A 819 20.79 -7.56 19.98
C ASN A 819 21.21 -8.10 21.36
N GLY A 820 20.30 -8.71 22.12
CA GLY A 820 20.62 -9.31 23.41
C GLY A 820 21.66 -10.43 23.33
N ASN A 821 22.24 -10.75 24.49
CA ASN A 821 23.32 -11.72 24.61
C ASN A 821 22.92 -13.17 24.24
N TYR A 822 23.92 -14.03 24.07
CA TYR A 822 23.72 -15.45 23.75
C TYR A 822 23.19 -16.30 24.91
N THR A 823 22.91 -15.68 26.08
CA THR A 823 22.21 -16.35 27.19
C THR A 823 20.75 -16.60 26.81
N PHE A 824 20.08 -15.57 26.30
CA PHE A 824 18.68 -15.64 25.87
C PHE A 824 18.51 -15.97 24.38
N ASN A 825 19.49 -15.67 23.51
CA ASN A 825 19.36 -15.89 22.06
C ASN A 825 20.34 -16.95 21.55
N LYS A 826 19.84 -18.05 20.95
CA LYS A 826 20.70 -19.16 20.51
C LYS A 826 20.31 -19.72 19.13
N PRO A 827 21.29 -20.08 18.26
CA PRO A 827 22.73 -19.78 18.33
C PRO A 827 23.06 -18.32 17.94
N TYR A 828 22.10 -17.59 17.38
CA TYR A 828 22.22 -16.19 17.00
C TYR A 828 21.18 -15.36 17.76
N ASN A 829 21.35 -14.04 17.76
CA ASN A 829 20.25 -13.09 17.96
C ASN A 829 19.62 -12.72 16.61
N LEU A 830 18.47 -12.06 16.64
CA LEU A 830 17.68 -11.86 15.42
C LEU A 830 18.36 -10.90 14.43
N SER A 831 19.04 -9.85 14.91
CA SER A 831 19.79 -8.92 14.04
C SER A 831 20.87 -9.65 13.22
N LYS A 832 21.49 -10.70 13.77
CA LYS A 832 22.47 -11.49 13.02
C LYS A 832 21.84 -12.27 11.87
N LEU A 833 20.56 -12.67 11.96
CA LEU A 833 19.86 -13.27 10.81
C LEU A 833 19.64 -12.27 9.66
N PHE A 834 19.52 -10.97 9.93
CA PHE A 834 19.46 -9.95 8.87
C PHE A 834 20.83 -9.70 8.18
N GLN A 835 21.93 -10.10 8.82
CA GLN A 835 23.30 -9.92 8.31
C GLN A 835 23.89 -11.17 7.61
N LEU A 836 23.23 -12.33 7.75
CA LEU A 836 23.61 -13.62 7.15
C LEU A 836 22.92 -13.86 5.81
#